data_AF-A0A4Q2Y5V0-F1
#
_entry.id   AF-A0A4Q2Y5V0-F1
#
_cell.length_a   1.000
_cell.length_b   1.000
_cell.length_c   1.000
_cell.angle_alpha   90.00
_cell.angle_beta   90.00
_cell.angle_gamma   90.00
#
_symmetry.space_group_name_H-M   'P 1'
#
loop_
_entity.id
_entity.type
_entity.pdbx_description
1 polymer ?
#
loop_
_entity_poly.entity_id
_entity_poly.type
_entity_poly.pdbx_seq_one_letter_code
_entity_poly.pdbx_strand_id
1 'polypeptide(L)'
;FSWGTEAEMFGSLMMFASVPQLKAAVAELQAKGYKLPDYPENPRTDAEKEIKARYARVMGSAVNPVLREGNSDRRAPRAVKDYARAHPHSMGRWSPESKTTVGTMGGKGDFFANEKSVTVPAATDVRIEFTGADGTGKVLKASTPLQAGEILDATFMSKAALVDFLGEQIALAKAEGVLFSLHLKATMMKVSDPIIFGHAVEVFFKDLIAKHAATLEELGVDFRNGFGDLAAKIAKLPDSQKAEIEADIEAAYAAGPGLSMVNSDKGITNLHVPSDVIVDASMPAMIRAGGKVWDAAGKTGDTLAVIPDSSYAGVYQAVLDFCRKNGALDPKTMGSVPNVGLMAQAAEEYGSHNKTFEIPSKGTVKVTDSAGNVLLSHEVEAGDIWRACQTKDAPIRDWVKLAVKRARASHTPAVFWLDKNRAHDARLIAKVETYLKDHDTAGLDIRILPPAEACTHALERIVRGLDTISVTGNVLRDYLTDLFPILEVGTSAKMLSIVPLMNGGGLFETGAGGSAPKHVEQFTMENYLRWDSLGEFFALAPSFEQISEVFSLPRAKVLADTLDAATGKFLENDRSPGRKLGTIDNRGSHFYLALYWAQALAGQNDDPGLKTIFTPVAEALFTHEARIVEELLLVQGQPVDIGGYYQPDDTKANAALRPSATLNGILAGI
;
A
#
# COMPACT_ATOMS: atom_id res chain seq x y z
N PHE A 1 13.96 12.17 14.59
CA PHE A 1 15.14 12.02 13.72
C PHE A 1 14.87 12.89 12.50
N SER A 2 15.80 13.75 12.10
CA SER A 2 15.64 14.51 10.86
C SER A 2 16.86 14.23 9.99
N TRP A 3 16.63 13.79 8.76
CA TRP A 3 17.69 13.54 7.80
C TRP A 3 18.37 14.86 7.41
N GLY A 4 19.69 14.82 7.22
CA GLY A 4 20.47 15.97 6.76
C GLY A 4 20.22 16.27 5.28
N THR A 5 20.72 17.41 4.82
CA THR A 5 20.68 17.84 3.40
C THR A 5 21.40 16.86 2.46
N GLU A 6 22.36 16.09 2.97
CA GLU A 6 23.16 15.12 2.22
C GLU A 6 22.51 13.73 2.12
N ALA A 7 21.33 13.53 2.71
CA ALA A 7 20.70 12.22 2.74
C ALA A 7 20.24 11.79 1.34
N GLU A 8 20.84 10.73 0.83
CA GLU A 8 20.49 10.00 -0.40
C GLU A 8 20.10 8.58 0.01
N MET A 9 18.80 8.29 0.03
CA MET A 9 18.29 7.00 0.52
C MET A 9 17.55 6.25 -0.59
N PHE A 10 17.92 4.98 -0.77
CA PHE A 10 17.18 4.03 -1.58
C PHE A 10 16.26 3.19 -0.70
N GLY A 11 14.96 3.40 -0.83
CA GLY A 11 13.94 2.61 -0.15
C GLY A 11 13.55 1.41 -0.98
N SER A 12 14.06 0.22 -0.65
CA SER A 12 13.53 -1.01 -1.26
C SER A 12 12.22 -1.43 -0.59
N LEU A 13 11.45 -2.29 -1.26
CA LEU A 13 10.19 -2.81 -0.74
C LEU A 13 10.44 -3.72 0.48
N MET A 14 9.71 -3.45 1.56
CA MET A 14 9.89 -4.09 2.87
C MET A 14 8.65 -4.87 3.32
N MET A 15 8.85 -5.81 4.23
CA MET A 15 7.74 -6.49 4.90
C MET A 15 7.10 -5.60 5.98
N PHE A 16 5.78 -5.62 6.05
CA PHE A 16 5.04 -5.22 7.23
C PHE A 16 4.72 -6.47 8.06
N ALA A 17 5.60 -6.77 9.03
CA ALA A 17 5.55 -8.04 9.74
C ALA A 17 4.22 -8.22 10.49
N SER A 18 3.47 -9.26 10.13
CA SER A 18 2.36 -9.80 10.90
C SER A 18 2.86 -10.62 12.09
N VAL A 19 1.96 -10.95 13.03
CA VAL A 19 2.32 -11.79 14.18
C VAL A 19 2.92 -13.16 13.75
N PRO A 20 2.33 -13.90 12.78
CA PRO A 20 2.95 -15.14 12.29
C PRO A 20 4.36 -14.94 11.72
N GLN A 21 4.57 -13.88 10.93
CA GLN A 21 5.89 -13.58 10.35
C GLN A 21 6.91 -13.24 11.42
N LEU A 22 6.53 -12.44 12.43
CA LEU A 22 7.39 -12.14 13.57
C LEU A 22 7.81 -13.42 14.30
N LYS A 23 6.86 -14.30 14.62
CA LYS A 23 7.15 -15.57 15.31
C LYS A 23 8.11 -16.45 14.50
N ALA A 24 7.92 -16.53 13.18
CA ALA A 24 8.80 -17.28 12.30
C ALA A 24 10.22 -16.67 12.24
N ALA A 25 10.34 -15.35 12.15
CA ALA A 25 11.63 -14.66 12.19
C ALA A 25 12.36 -14.84 13.52
N VAL A 26 11.64 -14.72 14.65
CA VAL A 26 12.19 -14.97 16.00
C VAL A 26 12.69 -16.42 16.12
N ALA A 27 11.91 -17.40 15.66
CA ALA A 27 12.29 -18.80 15.68
C ALA A 27 13.55 -19.07 14.81
N GLU A 28 13.65 -18.47 13.62
CA GLU A 28 14.84 -18.59 12.78
C GLU A 28 16.09 -18.00 13.47
N LEU A 29 15.95 -16.82 14.08
CA LEU A 29 17.04 -16.17 14.81
C LEU A 29 17.44 -16.98 16.05
N GLN A 30 16.50 -17.53 16.80
CA GLN A 30 16.78 -18.43 17.92
C GLN A 30 17.55 -19.68 17.47
N ALA A 31 17.15 -20.30 16.35
CA ALA A 31 17.87 -21.43 15.77
C ALA A 31 19.31 -21.08 15.33
N LYS A 32 19.56 -19.80 15.02
CA LYS A 32 20.89 -19.24 14.71
C LYS A 32 21.68 -18.76 15.94
N GLY A 33 21.17 -19.01 17.15
CA GLY A 33 21.87 -18.70 18.40
C GLY A 33 21.55 -17.33 19.01
N TYR A 34 20.65 -16.55 18.42
CA TYR A 34 20.20 -15.29 19.01
C TYR A 34 19.24 -15.54 20.17
N LYS A 35 19.59 -15.08 21.38
CA LYS A 35 18.81 -15.28 22.60
C LYS A 35 17.63 -14.30 22.70
N LEU A 36 16.72 -14.34 21.74
CA LEU A 36 15.50 -13.52 21.72
C LEU A 36 14.37 -14.17 22.53
N PRO A 37 13.56 -13.38 23.27
CA PRO A 37 12.37 -13.91 23.93
C PRO A 37 11.27 -14.24 22.91
N ASP A 38 10.43 -15.22 23.22
CA ASP A 38 9.24 -15.52 22.42
C ASP A 38 8.23 -14.36 22.45
N TYR A 39 7.38 -14.29 21.42
CA TYR A 39 6.30 -13.31 21.38
C TYR A 39 5.11 -13.76 22.26
N PRO A 40 4.74 -13.02 23.32
CA PRO A 40 3.64 -13.41 24.20
C PRO A 40 2.30 -12.92 23.64
N GLU A 41 1.48 -13.84 23.13
CA GLU A 41 0.16 -13.53 22.59
C GLU A 41 -0.79 -12.99 23.66
N ASN A 42 -0.84 -13.64 24.81
CA ASN A 42 -1.69 -13.31 25.95
C ASN A 42 -0.85 -13.01 27.20
N PRO A 43 -0.23 -11.81 27.29
CA PRO A 43 0.70 -11.47 28.36
C PRO A 43 -0.03 -11.38 29.71
N ARG A 44 0.45 -12.11 30.72
CA ARG A 44 -0.13 -12.15 32.08
C ARG A 44 0.74 -11.41 33.09
N THR A 45 2.05 -11.34 32.83
CA THR A 45 3.03 -10.67 33.69
C THR A 45 3.48 -9.33 33.11
N ASP A 46 4.04 -8.46 33.94
CA ASP A 46 4.56 -7.17 33.47
C ASP A 46 5.78 -7.32 32.55
N ALA A 47 6.58 -8.38 32.75
CA ALA A 47 7.66 -8.75 31.83
C ALA A 47 7.13 -9.13 30.44
N GLU A 48 6.08 -9.95 30.36
CA GLU A 48 5.46 -10.31 29.08
C GLU A 48 4.80 -9.10 28.40
N LYS A 49 4.18 -8.20 29.16
CA LYS A 49 3.63 -6.95 28.63
C LYS A 49 4.72 -6.06 28.06
N GLU A 50 5.87 -5.95 28.72
CA GLU A 50 7.03 -5.20 28.24
C GLU A 50 7.61 -5.81 26.94
N ILE A 51 7.76 -7.14 26.88
CA ILE A 51 8.21 -7.85 25.68
C ILE A 51 7.25 -7.62 24.51
N LYS A 52 5.93 -7.76 24.75
CA LYS A 52 4.91 -7.49 23.73
C LYS A 52 4.99 -6.04 23.23
N ALA A 53 5.16 -5.09 24.13
CA ALA A 53 5.28 -3.67 23.80
C ALA A 53 6.54 -3.36 22.98
N ARG A 54 7.66 -4.06 23.22
CA ARG A 54 8.87 -3.95 22.39
C ARG A 54 8.66 -4.53 21.00
N TYR A 55 8.09 -5.72 20.88
CA TYR A 55 7.77 -6.30 19.58
C TYR A 55 6.78 -5.46 18.78
N ALA A 56 5.81 -4.82 19.45
CA ALA A 56 4.86 -3.92 18.81
C ALA A 56 5.50 -2.72 18.10
N ARG A 57 6.76 -2.36 18.41
CA ARG A 57 7.52 -1.31 17.73
C ARG A 57 8.17 -1.75 16.42
N VAL A 58 8.36 -3.06 16.23
CA VAL A 58 8.99 -3.64 15.02
C VAL A 58 7.99 -4.39 14.12
N MET A 59 6.73 -4.49 14.55
CA MET A 59 5.63 -5.06 13.77
C MET A 59 4.94 -4.01 12.89
N GLY A 60 4.30 -4.47 11.81
CA GLY A 60 3.59 -3.61 10.86
C GLY A 60 4.51 -2.66 10.10
N SER A 61 3.99 -1.48 9.71
CA SER A 61 4.76 -0.45 9.00
C SER A 61 5.64 0.36 9.95
N ALA A 62 6.74 -0.24 10.41
CA ALA A 62 7.66 0.40 11.35
C ALA A 62 8.72 1.31 10.68
N VAL A 63 9.06 1.04 9.41
CA VAL A 63 10.14 1.76 8.70
C VAL A 63 9.63 2.99 7.97
N ASN A 64 8.58 2.87 7.16
CA ASN A 64 8.09 3.97 6.32
C ASN A 64 7.77 5.25 7.09
N PRO A 65 7.12 5.22 8.28
CA PRO A 65 6.85 6.43 9.05
C PRO A 65 8.12 7.17 9.53
N VAL A 66 9.27 6.50 9.58
CA VAL A 66 10.55 7.08 10.00
C VAL A 66 11.33 7.63 8.81
N LEU A 67 11.24 6.99 7.64
CA LEU A 67 11.95 7.43 6.43
C LEU A 67 11.23 8.58 5.71
N ARG A 68 9.89 8.59 5.73
CA ARG A 68 9.04 9.55 5.02
C ARG A 68 8.94 10.90 5.76
N GLU A 69 10.07 11.60 5.85
CA GLU A 69 10.17 12.99 6.33
C GLU A 69 10.02 14.00 5.17
N GLY A 70 9.22 13.63 4.17
CA GLY A 70 8.95 14.38 2.95
C GLY A 70 7.63 13.92 2.32
N ASN A 71 7.08 14.74 1.43
CA ASN A 71 5.85 14.39 0.71
C ASN A 71 6.15 13.54 -0.54
N SER A 72 5.12 12.91 -1.10
CA SER A 72 5.27 11.95 -2.20
C SER A 72 5.11 12.62 -3.56
N ASP A 73 6.04 12.39 -4.49
CA ASP A 73 5.89 12.57 -5.94
C ASP A 73 5.91 11.19 -6.60
N ARG A 74 4.74 10.66 -6.96
CA ARG A 74 4.57 9.34 -7.57
C ARG A 74 4.00 9.45 -8.97
N ARG A 75 4.68 8.88 -9.97
CA ARG A 75 4.30 8.99 -11.38
C ARG A 75 4.94 7.91 -12.25
N ALA A 76 4.27 7.55 -13.35
CA ALA A 76 4.85 6.63 -14.32
C ALA A 76 5.96 7.36 -15.11
N PRO A 77 7.16 6.78 -15.26
CA PRO A 77 8.13 7.30 -16.21
C PRO A 77 7.56 7.29 -17.63
N ARG A 78 7.98 8.26 -18.45
CA ARG A 78 7.58 8.33 -19.86
C ARG A 78 7.91 7.04 -20.62
N ALA A 79 9.10 6.46 -20.39
CA ALA A 79 9.51 5.21 -21.04
C ALA A 79 8.57 4.05 -20.73
N VAL A 80 8.08 3.91 -19.48
CA VAL A 80 7.09 2.90 -19.11
C VAL A 80 5.77 3.13 -19.83
N LYS A 81 5.36 4.40 -19.93
CA LYS A 81 4.15 4.76 -20.64
C LYS A 81 4.21 4.47 -22.13
N ASP A 82 5.30 4.84 -22.78
CA ASP A 82 5.48 4.58 -24.20
C ASP A 82 5.57 3.06 -24.47
N TYR A 83 6.20 2.29 -23.57
CA TYR A 83 6.16 0.82 -23.63
C TYR A 83 4.75 0.26 -23.47
N ALA A 84 3.96 0.73 -22.49
CA ALA A 84 2.59 0.27 -22.27
C ALA A 84 1.67 0.61 -23.45
N ARG A 85 1.94 1.71 -24.17
CA ARG A 85 1.21 2.04 -25.41
C ARG A 85 1.57 1.10 -26.56
N ALA A 86 2.84 0.78 -26.71
CA ALA A 86 3.32 -0.15 -27.74
C ALA A 86 2.92 -1.62 -27.45
N HIS A 87 2.89 -1.98 -26.17
CA HIS A 87 2.61 -3.33 -25.66
C HIS A 87 1.49 -3.29 -24.60
N PRO A 88 0.24 -3.01 -25.01
CA PRO A 88 -0.87 -2.88 -24.08
C PRO A 88 -1.12 -4.18 -23.34
N HIS A 89 -1.24 -4.07 -22.02
CA HIS A 89 -1.61 -5.19 -21.17
C HIS A 89 -3.12 -5.48 -21.28
N SER A 90 -3.54 -6.64 -20.76
CA SER A 90 -4.95 -7.04 -20.78
C SER A 90 -5.81 -6.14 -19.89
N MET A 91 -6.94 -5.69 -20.45
CA MET A 91 -8.02 -4.99 -19.76
C MET A 91 -9.32 -5.77 -19.97
N GLY A 92 -9.97 -6.15 -18.87
CA GLY A 92 -11.24 -6.89 -18.89
C GLY A 92 -12.36 -6.03 -19.46
N ARG A 93 -13.22 -6.65 -20.27
CA ARG A 93 -14.37 -5.95 -20.87
C ARG A 93 -15.35 -5.53 -19.78
N TRP A 94 -15.76 -4.27 -19.83
CA TRP A 94 -16.87 -3.75 -19.04
C TRP A 94 -18.19 -3.85 -19.82
N SER A 95 -19.23 -4.34 -19.15
CA SER A 95 -20.59 -4.43 -19.67
C SER A 95 -21.44 -3.36 -18.98
N PRO A 96 -22.31 -2.64 -19.73
CA PRO A 96 -23.23 -1.68 -19.13
C PRO A 96 -24.27 -2.33 -18.20
N GLU A 97 -24.47 -3.64 -18.32
CA GLU A 97 -25.32 -4.47 -17.46
C GLU A 97 -24.60 -5.00 -16.21
N SER A 98 -23.31 -4.66 -16.01
CA SER A 98 -22.57 -5.12 -14.82
C SER A 98 -23.24 -4.63 -13.54
N LYS A 99 -23.51 -5.58 -12.65
CA LYS A 99 -24.06 -5.36 -11.31
C LYS A 99 -23.01 -4.98 -10.28
N THR A 100 -21.73 -4.98 -10.66
CA THR A 100 -20.65 -4.66 -9.74
C THR A 100 -20.76 -3.24 -9.24
N THR A 101 -20.75 -3.07 -7.91
CA THR A 101 -20.90 -1.77 -7.25
C THR A 101 -20.15 -1.77 -5.92
N VAL A 102 -19.86 -0.59 -5.38
CA VAL A 102 -19.33 -0.44 -4.02
C VAL A 102 -20.46 -0.40 -3.01
N GLY A 103 -20.37 -1.22 -1.97
CA GLY A 103 -21.22 -1.13 -0.78
C GLY A 103 -20.51 -0.30 0.29
N THR A 104 -21.13 0.78 0.78
CA THR A 104 -20.56 1.66 1.83
C THR A 104 -21.65 2.14 2.78
N MET A 105 -21.29 2.47 4.03
CA MET A 105 -22.23 3.01 5.03
C MET A 105 -22.81 4.37 4.61
N GLY A 106 -22.19 5.05 3.64
CA GLY A 106 -22.74 6.23 2.99
C GLY A 106 -22.97 7.40 3.95
N GLY A 107 -22.05 7.60 4.91
CA GLY A 107 -22.16 8.67 5.89
C GLY A 107 -23.14 8.38 7.03
N LYS A 108 -23.49 7.11 7.29
CA LYS A 108 -24.36 6.72 8.40
C LYS A 108 -23.57 6.05 9.52
N GLY A 109 -23.02 6.86 10.43
CA GLY A 109 -22.32 6.37 11.60
C GLY A 109 -20.92 5.79 11.33
N ASP A 110 -20.32 6.12 10.17
CA ASP A 110 -18.94 5.80 9.83
C ASP A 110 -17.97 6.93 10.23
N PHE A 111 -16.68 6.80 9.90
CA PHE A 111 -15.70 7.81 10.25
C PHE A 111 -15.94 9.12 9.50
N PHE A 112 -16.40 9.06 8.26
CA PHE A 112 -16.75 10.24 7.48
C PHE A 112 -17.84 11.08 8.19
N ALA A 113 -18.95 10.45 8.59
CA ALA A 113 -20.10 11.13 9.16
C ALA A 113 -19.82 11.81 10.50
N ASN A 114 -18.97 11.18 11.30
CA ASN A 114 -18.74 11.57 12.69
C ASN A 114 -17.50 12.46 12.87
N GLU A 115 -16.83 12.86 11.79
CA GLU A 115 -15.58 13.59 11.85
C GLU A 115 -15.74 15.02 12.40
N LYS A 116 -14.87 15.39 13.34
CA LYS A 116 -14.69 16.76 13.82
C LYS A 116 -13.22 17.12 13.75
N SER A 117 -12.92 18.37 13.38
CA SER A 117 -11.53 18.82 13.20
C SER A 117 -11.31 20.26 13.66
N VAL A 118 -10.14 20.50 14.25
CA VAL A 118 -9.66 21.80 14.72
C VAL A 118 -8.23 22.06 14.24
N THR A 119 -7.93 23.32 13.94
CA THR A 119 -6.55 23.79 13.79
C THR A 119 -6.14 24.50 15.07
N VAL A 120 -5.12 24.01 15.77
CA VAL A 120 -4.69 24.63 17.03
C VAL A 120 -3.87 25.90 16.75
N PRO A 121 -4.17 27.04 17.40
CA PRO A 121 -3.50 28.31 17.11
C PRO A 121 -2.09 28.39 17.71
N ALA A 122 -1.80 27.58 18.73
CA ALA A 122 -0.53 27.56 19.45
C ALA A 122 -0.14 26.12 19.78
N ALA A 123 1.14 25.90 20.06
CA ALA A 123 1.61 24.60 20.54
C ALA A 123 0.97 24.27 21.90
N THR A 124 0.49 23.04 22.05
CA THR A 124 -0.12 22.53 23.28
C THR A 124 0.13 21.02 23.37
N ASP A 125 -0.13 20.44 24.52
CA ASP A 125 -0.32 19.00 24.66
C ASP A 125 -1.82 18.71 24.84
N VAL A 126 -2.31 17.63 24.25
CA VAL A 126 -3.70 17.20 24.41
C VAL A 126 -3.81 15.80 25.00
N ARG A 127 -4.79 15.66 25.91
CA ARG A 127 -5.14 14.41 26.57
C ARG A 127 -6.44 13.86 25.99
N ILE A 128 -6.49 12.55 25.78
CA ILE A 128 -7.67 11.84 25.28
C ILE A 128 -8.25 11.00 26.42
N GLU A 129 -9.48 11.28 26.80
CA GLU A 129 -10.15 10.66 27.94
C GLU A 129 -11.54 10.17 27.58
N PHE A 130 -11.89 9.00 28.08
CA PHE A 130 -13.23 8.45 28.06
C PHE A 130 -13.89 8.67 29.43
N THR A 131 -15.16 9.03 29.43
CA THR A 131 -16.01 9.06 30.63
C THR A 131 -17.26 8.25 30.37
N GLY A 132 -17.44 7.14 31.11
CA GLY A 132 -18.62 6.29 31.01
C GLY A 132 -19.88 6.98 31.54
N ALA A 133 -21.04 6.49 31.12
CA ALA A 133 -22.34 6.98 31.61
C ALA A 133 -22.53 6.83 33.13
N ASP A 134 -21.76 5.94 33.77
CA ASP A 134 -21.68 5.73 35.21
C ASP A 134 -20.70 6.70 35.93
N GLY A 135 -20.06 7.60 35.19
CA GLY A 135 -19.06 8.54 35.68
C GLY A 135 -17.65 7.97 35.78
N THR A 136 -17.41 6.72 35.38
CA THR A 136 -16.07 6.13 35.39
C THR A 136 -15.18 6.76 34.31
N GLY A 137 -14.03 7.30 34.72
CA GLY A 137 -13.07 7.92 33.81
C GLY A 137 -11.95 6.95 33.42
N LYS A 138 -11.56 6.94 32.14
CA LYS A 138 -10.38 6.22 31.63
C LYS A 138 -9.56 7.12 30.74
N VAL A 139 -8.26 7.24 31.05
CA VAL A 139 -7.32 7.89 30.14
C VAL A 139 -7.01 6.93 29.00
N LEU A 140 -7.42 7.29 27.79
CA LEU A 140 -7.07 6.53 26.59
C LEU A 140 -5.65 6.90 26.13
N LYS A 141 -5.30 8.19 26.21
CA LYS A 141 -3.96 8.69 25.92
C LYS A 141 -3.62 9.91 26.76
N ALA A 142 -2.56 9.81 27.55
CA ALA A 142 -2.17 10.86 28.49
C ALA A 142 -1.59 12.11 27.81
N SER A 143 -0.86 11.94 26.71
CA SER A 143 -0.16 13.02 26.01
C SER A 143 -0.13 12.77 24.50
N THR A 144 -0.42 13.84 23.76
CA THR A 144 -0.37 13.98 22.30
C THR A 144 0.07 15.41 22.00
N PRO A 145 1.39 15.67 21.89
CA PRO A 145 1.89 17.00 21.59
C PRO A 145 1.41 17.49 20.22
N LEU A 146 0.97 18.75 20.16
CA LEU A 146 0.56 19.46 18.96
C LEU A 146 1.41 20.72 18.76
N GLN A 147 1.76 20.99 17.52
CA GLN A 147 2.46 22.20 17.09
C GLN A 147 1.46 23.32 16.76
N ALA A 148 1.93 24.57 16.78
CA ALA A 148 1.10 25.68 16.31
C ALA A 148 0.72 25.50 14.84
N GLY A 149 -0.55 25.70 14.51
CA GLY A 149 -1.08 25.50 13.17
C GLY A 149 -1.35 24.03 12.80
N GLU A 150 -1.07 23.07 13.68
CA GLU A 150 -1.38 21.65 13.45
C GLU A 150 -2.90 21.41 13.40
N ILE A 151 -3.32 20.55 12.48
CA ILE A 151 -4.70 20.06 12.42
C ILE A 151 -4.79 18.80 13.28
N LEU A 152 -5.77 18.79 14.17
CA LEU A 152 -6.20 17.60 14.92
C LEU A 152 -7.65 17.30 14.54
N ASP A 153 -7.88 16.11 14.04
CA ASP A 153 -9.21 15.55 13.78
C ASP A 153 -9.48 14.35 14.70
N ALA A 154 -10.75 14.13 15.01
CA ALA A 154 -11.23 12.97 15.73
C ALA A 154 -12.58 12.53 15.18
N THR A 155 -12.81 11.23 15.20
CA THR A 155 -14.01 10.60 14.65
C THR A 155 -14.24 9.22 15.29
N PHE A 156 -15.38 8.60 15.01
CA PHE A 156 -15.65 7.22 15.39
C PHE A 156 -16.51 6.50 14.35
N MET A 157 -16.38 5.18 14.30
CA MET A 157 -17.29 4.29 13.57
C MET A 157 -18.17 3.58 14.60
N SER A 158 -19.47 3.72 14.43
CA SER A 158 -20.47 3.05 15.27
C SER A 158 -20.49 1.56 14.96
N LYS A 159 -20.29 0.72 15.99
CA LYS A 159 -20.37 -0.74 15.84
C LYS A 159 -21.76 -1.18 15.41
N ALA A 160 -22.80 -0.61 16.03
CA ALA A 160 -24.18 -0.95 15.70
C ALA A 160 -24.48 -0.66 14.23
N ALA A 161 -24.17 0.55 13.75
CA ALA A 161 -24.38 0.93 12.36
C ALA A 161 -23.56 0.06 11.38
N LEU A 162 -22.32 -0.29 11.74
CA LEU A 162 -21.47 -1.17 10.94
C LEU A 162 -22.07 -2.59 10.83
N VAL A 163 -22.49 -3.18 11.94
CA VAL A 163 -23.08 -4.53 11.98
C VAL A 163 -24.38 -4.59 11.17
N ASP A 164 -25.25 -3.59 11.33
CA ASP A 164 -26.49 -3.49 10.56
C ASP A 164 -26.19 -3.36 9.06
N PHE A 165 -25.28 -2.45 8.69
CA PHE A 165 -24.83 -2.28 7.31
C PHE A 165 -24.27 -3.57 6.70
N LEU A 166 -23.39 -4.28 7.41
CA LEU A 166 -22.81 -5.53 6.93
C LEU A 166 -23.89 -6.59 6.69
N GLY A 167 -24.87 -6.70 7.60
CA GLY A 167 -26.02 -7.59 7.44
C GLY A 167 -26.85 -7.25 6.20
N GLU A 168 -27.11 -5.96 5.97
CA GLU A 168 -27.80 -5.48 4.78
C GLU A 168 -27.01 -5.79 3.49
N GLN A 169 -25.70 -5.57 3.46
CA GLN A 169 -24.87 -5.85 2.29
C GLN A 169 -24.78 -7.35 1.97
N ILE A 170 -24.67 -8.21 2.99
CA ILE A 170 -24.67 -9.67 2.82
C ILE A 170 -26.02 -10.12 2.23
N ALA A 171 -27.13 -9.60 2.74
CA ALA A 171 -28.46 -9.89 2.19
C ALA A 171 -28.63 -9.37 0.76
N LEU A 172 -28.13 -8.16 0.47
CA LEU A 172 -28.19 -7.56 -0.85
C LEU A 172 -27.39 -8.36 -1.89
N ALA A 173 -26.14 -8.72 -1.59
CA ALA A 173 -25.32 -9.54 -2.47
C ALA A 173 -26.01 -10.87 -2.83
N LYS A 174 -26.67 -11.50 -1.84
CA LYS A 174 -27.43 -12.73 -2.04
C LYS A 174 -28.65 -12.50 -2.93
N ALA A 175 -29.42 -11.44 -2.67
CA ALA A 175 -30.62 -11.10 -3.43
C ALA A 175 -30.31 -10.77 -4.90
N GLU A 176 -29.19 -10.08 -5.16
CA GLU A 176 -28.79 -9.71 -6.52
C GLU A 176 -28.04 -10.82 -7.28
N GLY A 177 -27.63 -11.87 -6.57
CA GLY A 177 -26.88 -13.00 -7.10
C GLY A 177 -25.44 -12.62 -7.49
N VAL A 178 -24.82 -11.71 -6.74
CA VAL A 178 -23.43 -11.26 -6.93
C VAL A 178 -22.53 -11.77 -5.80
N LEU A 179 -21.22 -11.80 -6.05
CA LEU A 179 -20.25 -12.18 -5.02
C LEU A 179 -20.12 -11.09 -3.97
N PHE A 180 -20.09 -11.45 -2.69
CA PHE A 180 -19.73 -10.54 -1.62
C PHE A 180 -18.19 -10.47 -1.50
N SER A 181 -17.64 -9.26 -1.48
CA SER A 181 -16.22 -9.03 -1.22
C SER A 181 -16.02 -7.87 -0.26
N LEU A 182 -15.08 -8.00 0.66
CA LEU A 182 -14.69 -7.02 1.66
C LEU A 182 -13.29 -6.51 1.35
N HIS A 183 -13.15 -5.19 1.27
CA HIS A 183 -11.92 -4.52 0.88
C HIS A 183 -11.49 -3.55 1.98
N LEU A 184 -10.47 -3.93 2.75
CA LEU A 184 -9.92 -3.17 3.89
C LEU A 184 -8.40 -3.04 3.78
N LYS A 185 -7.76 -2.42 4.75
CA LYS A 185 -6.30 -2.25 4.81
C LYS A 185 -5.72 -2.70 6.15
N ALA A 186 -6.09 -3.93 6.57
CA ALA A 186 -5.80 -4.48 7.89
C ALA A 186 -4.31 -4.50 8.32
N THR A 187 -3.39 -4.58 7.37
CA THR A 187 -1.94 -4.55 7.66
C THR A 187 -1.42 -3.17 8.04
N MET A 188 -1.96 -2.11 7.42
CA MET A 188 -1.58 -0.73 7.70
C MET A 188 -2.43 -0.18 8.84
N MET A 189 -3.75 -0.29 8.75
CA MET A 189 -4.71 0.14 9.76
C MET A 189 -4.84 -0.90 10.88
N LYS A 190 -3.72 -1.20 11.54
CA LYS A 190 -3.52 -2.34 12.46
C LYS A 190 -4.44 -2.42 13.70
N VAL A 191 -5.28 -1.41 13.93
CA VAL A 191 -6.24 -1.39 15.05
C VAL A 191 -7.67 -1.41 14.53
N SER A 192 -8.07 -0.45 13.70
CA SER A 192 -9.45 -0.32 13.23
C SER A 192 -9.87 -1.48 12.33
N ASP A 193 -9.08 -1.78 11.30
CA ASP A 193 -9.51 -2.64 10.21
C ASP A 193 -9.61 -4.11 10.62
N PRO A 194 -8.75 -4.67 11.49
CA PRO A 194 -8.99 -5.99 12.06
C PRO A 194 -10.31 -6.10 12.86
N ILE A 195 -10.74 -5.03 13.55
CA ILE A 195 -12.02 -5.01 14.27
C ILE A 195 -13.18 -5.01 13.27
N ILE A 196 -13.12 -4.15 12.24
CA ILE A 196 -14.12 -4.09 11.16
C ILE A 196 -14.21 -5.44 10.43
N PHE A 197 -13.07 -6.06 10.13
CA PHE A 197 -13.00 -7.38 9.50
C PHE A 197 -13.62 -8.45 10.39
N GLY A 198 -13.30 -8.46 11.69
CA GLY A 198 -13.89 -9.37 12.66
C GLY A 198 -15.42 -9.28 12.68
N HIS A 199 -15.99 -8.08 12.69
CA HIS A 199 -17.43 -7.90 12.60
C HIS A 199 -18.04 -8.43 11.29
N ALA A 200 -17.35 -8.30 10.16
CA ALA A 200 -17.83 -8.88 8.90
C ALA A 200 -17.88 -10.43 8.96
N VAL A 201 -16.87 -11.06 9.56
CA VAL A 201 -16.85 -12.51 9.79
C VAL A 201 -17.97 -12.91 10.75
N GLU A 202 -18.11 -12.20 11.87
CA GLU A 202 -19.15 -12.45 12.88
C GLU A 202 -20.56 -12.36 12.30
N VAL A 203 -20.84 -11.35 11.46
CA VAL A 203 -22.15 -11.17 10.84
C VAL A 203 -22.43 -12.25 9.80
N PHE A 204 -21.43 -12.64 9.00
CA PHE A 204 -21.60 -13.70 7.99
C PHE A 204 -21.87 -15.06 8.64
N PHE A 205 -21.16 -15.40 9.71
CA PHE A 205 -21.25 -16.70 10.41
C PHE A 205 -22.09 -16.65 11.69
N LYS A 206 -22.98 -15.67 11.83
CA LYS A 206 -23.68 -15.38 13.11
C LYS A 206 -24.38 -16.60 13.72
N ASP A 207 -25.03 -17.43 12.90
CA ASP A 207 -25.83 -18.57 13.38
C ASP A 207 -24.90 -19.70 13.87
N LEU A 208 -23.79 -19.93 13.17
CA LEU A 208 -22.74 -20.85 13.58
C LEU A 208 -22.09 -20.40 14.90
N ILE A 209 -21.76 -19.11 15.00
CA ILE A 209 -21.09 -18.56 16.19
C ILE A 209 -22.03 -18.64 17.39
N ALA A 210 -23.30 -18.31 17.22
CA ALA A 210 -24.30 -18.41 18.28
C ALA A 210 -24.47 -19.86 18.77
N LYS A 211 -24.48 -20.84 17.86
CA LYS A 211 -24.61 -22.26 18.21
C LYS A 211 -23.40 -22.81 18.97
N HIS A 212 -22.18 -22.39 18.60
CA HIS A 212 -20.93 -22.95 19.12
C HIS A 212 -20.17 -22.03 20.09
N ALA A 213 -20.81 -20.98 20.60
CA ALA A 213 -20.15 -19.90 21.35
C ALA A 213 -19.20 -20.38 22.46
N ALA A 214 -19.66 -21.32 23.32
CA ALA A 214 -18.86 -21.83 24.43
C ALA A 214 -17.59 -22.56 23.96
N THR A 215 -17.71 -23.40 22.92
CA THR A 215 -16.58 -24.12 22.33
C THR A 215 -15.58 -23.16 21.68
N LEU A 216 -16.08 -22.16 20.97
CA LEU A 216 -15.22 -21.16 20.31
C LEU A 216 -14.48 -20.27 21.33
N GLU A 217 -15.13 -19.94 22.45
CA GLU A 217 -14.51 -19.22 23.58
C GLU A 217 -13.41 -20.06 24.24
N GLU A 218 -13.66 -21.35 24.50
CA GLU A 218 -12.65 -22.27 25.06
C GLU A 218 -11.43 -22.42 24.15
N LEU A 219 -11.64 -22.49 22.83
CA LEU A 219 -10.57 -22.50 21.83
C LEU A 219 -9.85 -21.14 21.70
N GLY A 220 -10.43 -20.07 22.26
CA GLY A 220 -9.93 -18.71 22.17
C GLY A 220 -9.92 -18.19 20.73
N VAL A 221 -10.93 -18.52 19.92
CA VAL A 221 -11.06 -18.04 18.53
C VAL A 221 -11.15 -16.51 18.51
N ASP A 222 -10.38 -15.88 17.62
CA ASP A 222 -10.37 -14.42 17.44
C ASP A 222 -10.59 -14.07 15.97
N PHE A 223 -11.81 -13.66 15.65
CA PHE A 223 -12.22 -13.31 14.30
C PHE A 223 -11.55 -12.05 13.74
N ARG A 224 -10.83 -11.28 14.57
CA ARG A 224 -9.96 -10.19 14.09
C ARG A 224 -8.78 -10.73 13.28
N ASN A 225 -8.44 -12.02 13.45
CA ASN A 225 -7.48 -12.75 12.62
C ASN A 225 -8.13 -13.45 11.42
N GLY A 226 -9.45 -13.31 11.26
CA GLY A 226 -10.26 -13.87 10.18
C GLY A 226 -10.79 -15.28 10.42
N PHE A 227 -11.61 -15.76 9.48
CA PHE A 227 -12.23 -17.09 9.54
C PHE A 227 -11.20 -18.23 9.59
N GLY A 228 -10.00 -18.01 9.04
CA GLY A 228 -8.89 -18.97 9.09
C GLY A 228 -8.45 -19.30 10.52
N ASP A 229 -8.62 -18.40 11.49
CA ASP A 229 -8.29 -18.66 12.90
C ASP A 229 -9.23 -19.71 13.51
N LEU A 230 -10.54 -19.63 13.21
CA LEU A 230 -11.50 -20.68 13.56
C LEU A 230 -11.11 -22.00 12.89
N ALA A 231 -10.89 -21.99 11.57
CA ALA A 231 -10.56 -23.20 10.81
C ALA A 231 -9.30 -23.91 11.35
N ALA A 232 -8.28 -23.15 11.77
CA ALA A 232 -7.07 -23.69 12.37
C ALA A 232 -7.28 -24.25 13.78
N LYS A 233 -8.14 -23.60 14.60
CA LYS A 233 -8.36 -24.00 16.00
C LYS A 233 -9.29 -25.19 16.15
N ILE A 234 -10.30 -25.33 15.29
CA ILE A 234 -11.20 -26.49 15.32
C ILE A 234 -10.49 -27.81 14.96
N ALA A 235 -9.33 -27.75 14.29
CA ALA A 235 -8.51 -28.92 14.01
C ALA A 235 -7.97 -29.62 15.27
N LYS A 236 -8.04 -28.96 16.44
CA LYS A 236 -7.65 -29.52 17.74
C LYS A 236 -8.78 -30.23 18.48
N LEU A 237 -10.02 -30.13 17.98
CA LEU A 237 -11.19 -30.73 18.59
C LEU A 237 -11.30 -32.23 18.27
N PRO A 238 -12.05 -33.00 19.07
CA PRO A 238 -12.46 -34.35 18.71
C PRO A 238 -13.23 -34.37 17.38
N ASP A 239 -13.05 -35.44 16.60
CA ASP A 239 -13.61 -35.56 15.23
C ASP A 239 -15.12 -35.31 15.16
N SER A 240 -15.89 -35.74 16.17
CA SER A 240 -17.35 -35.55 16.20
C SER A 240 -17.74 -34.07 16.35
N GLN A 241 -17.08 -33.33 17.23
CA GLN A 241 -17.34 -31.89 17.42
C GLN A 241 -16.84 -31.08 16.23
N LYS A 242 -15.68 -31.45 15.69
CA LYS A 242 -15.13 -30.84 14.48
C LYS A 242 -16.09 -31.02 13.30
N ALA A 243 -16.59 -32.24 13.07
CA ALA A 243 -17.51 -32.52 11.98
C ALA A 243 -18.85 -31.77 12.11
N GLU A 244 -19.34 -31.56 13.34
CA GLU A 244 -20.54 -30.75 13.58
C GLU A 244 -20.30 -29.28 13.17
N ILE A 245 -19.18 -28.69 13.62
CA ILE A 245 -18.84 -27.30 13.26
C ILE A 245 -18.62 -27.17 11.75
N GLU A 246 -17.92 -28.13 11.11
CA GLU A 246 -17.72 -28.15 9.65
C GLU A 246 -19.05 -28.21 8.89
N ALA A 247 -20.02 -29.00 9.36
CA ALA A 247 -21.35 -29.03 8.75
C ALA A 247 -22.08 -27.68 8.87
N ASP A 248 -21.97 -26.99 10.01
CA ASP A 248 -22.56 -25.66 10.19
C ASP A 248 -21.83 -24.57 9.37
N ILE A 249 -20.53 -24.75 9.10
CA ILE A 249 -19.77 -23.87 8.19
C ILE A 249 -20.37 -23.97 6.78
N GLU A 250 -20.54 -25.19 6.28
CA GLU A 250 -21.14 -25.43 4.95
C GLU A 250 -22.58 -24.91 4.89
N ALA A 251 -23.35 -25.07 5.97
CA ALA A 251 -24.70 -24.51 6.06
C ALA A 251 -24.69 -22.97 5.99
N ALA A 252 -23.73 -22.31 6.65
CA ALA A 252 -23.58 -20.86 6.58
C ALA A 252 -23.22 -20.38 5.16
N TYR A 253 -22.31 -21.06 4.47
CA TYR A 253 -22.00 -20.74 3.07
C TYR A 253 -23.19 -20.96 2.14
N ALA A 254 -23.94 -22.04 2.32
CA ALA A 254 -25.15 -22.30 1.53
C ALA A 254 -26.28 -21.29 1.82
N ALA A 255 -26.34 -20.76 3.04
CA ALA A 255 -27.31 -19.75 3.44
C ALA A 255 -26.90 -18.32 3.06
N GLY A 256 -25.62 -18.03 2.88
CA GLY A 256 -25.09 -16.72 2.51
C GLY A 256 -25.05 -16.45 0.99
N PRO A 257 -24.57 -15.26 0.58
CA PRO A 257 -24.10 -15.04 -0.79
C PRO A 257 -22.82 -15.83 -1.06
N GLY A 258 -22.49 -16.04 -2.33
CA GLY A 258 -21.16 -16.50 -2.71
C GLY A 258 -20.11 -15.47 -2.27
N LEU A 259 -19.00 -15.92 -1.67
CA LEU A 259 -17.88 -15.05 -1.33
C LEU A 259 -16.87 -14.99 -2.47
N SER A 260 -16.22 -13.84 -2.62
CA SER A 260 -15.02 -13.76 -3.44
C SER A 260 -13.90 -14.62 -2.86
N MET A 261 -13.12 -15.24 -3.75
CA MET A 261 -12.06 -16.18 -3.39
C MET A 261 -10.67 -15.57 -3.58
N VAL A 262 -9.79 -15.83 -2.60
CA VAL A 262 -8.35 -15.58 -2.71
C VAL A 262 -7.68 -16.76 -3.43
N ASN A 263 -8.13 -17.99 -3.11
CA ASN A 263 -7.71 -19.22 -3.78
C ASN A 263 -8.87 -20.24 -3.76
N SER A 264 -9.56 -20.40 -4.89
CA SER A 264 -10.68 -21.33 -5.04
C SER A 264 -10.26 -22.80 -4.85
N ASP A 265 -9.09 -23.20 -5.36
CA ASP A 265 -8.61 -24.59 -5.29
C ASP A 265 -8.35 -25.05 -3.84
N LYS A 266 -8.07 -24.10 -2.95
CA LYS A 266 -7.81 -24.33 -1.52
C LYS A 266 -8.98 -23.93 -0.62
N GLY A 267 -10.10 -23.47 -1.20
CA GLY A 267 -11.24 -22.97 -0.43
C GLY A 267 -10.97 -21.69 0.36
N ILE A 268 -9.91 -20.92 0.04
CA ILE A 268 -9.55 -19.70 0.77
C ILE A 268 -10.40 -18.55 0.26
N THR A 269 -11.37 -18.14 1.07
CA THR A 269 -12.28 -17.01 0.81
C THR A 269 -11.66 -15.67 1.22
N ASN A 270 -12.27 -14.58 0.78
CA ASN A 270 -11.93 -13.21 1.18
C ASN A 270 -12.06 -12.95 2.70
N LEU A 271 -12.83 -13.78 3.43
CA LEU A 271 -12.99 -13.68 4.88
C LEU A 271 -11.96 -14.54 5.68
N HIS A 272 -11.06 -15.27 5.01
CA HIS A 272 -10.11 -16.15 5.69
C HIS A 272 -9.03 -15.40 6.47
N VAL A 273 -8.35 -14.44 5.83
CA VAL A 273 -7.22 -13.70 6.44
C VAL A 273 -7.37 -12.21 6.11
N PRO A 274 -7.36 -11.31 7.13
CA PRO A 274 -7.57 -9.87 6.93
C PRO A 274 -6.58 -9.18 5.99
N SER A 275 -5.38 -9.75 5.84
CA SER A 275 -4.31 -9.20 5.01
C SER A 275 -4.30 -9.70 3.56
N ASP A 276 -5.17 -10.65 3.20
CA ASP A 276 -5.13 -11.25 1.86
C ASP A 276 -5.73 -10.34 0.78
N VAL A 277 -6.77 -9.57 1.13
CA VAL A 277 -7.46 -8.66 0.21
C VAL A 277 -7.32 -7.22 0.72
N ILE A 278 -6.32 -6.53 0.17
CA ILE A 278 -5.97 -5.15 0.56
C ILE A 278 -6.59 -4.18 -0.44
N VAL A 279 -7.38 -3.21 0.03
CA VAL A 279 -8.28 -2.35 -0.78
C VAL A 279 -7.57 -1.63 -1.94
N ASP A 280 -6.37 -1.10 -1.71
CA ASP A 280 -5.58 -0.37 -2.69
C ASP A 280 -5.14 -1.23 -3.87
N ALA A 281 -4.80 -2.51 -3.65
CA ALA A 281 -4.42 -3.43 -4.71
C ALA A 281 -5.62 -4.22 -5.28
N SER A 282 -6.56 -4.61 -4.43
CA SER A 282 -7.70 -5.47 -4.79
C SER A 282 -8.75 -4.74 -5.61
N MET A 283 -9.06 -3.48 -5.30
CA MET A 283 -10.03 -2.69 -6.06
C MET A 283 -9.56 -2.44 -7.50
N PRO A 284 -8.31 -1.98 -7.76
CA PRO A 284 -7.83 -1.83 -9.13
C PRO A 284 -7.73 -3.16 -9.88
N ALA A 285 -7.35 -4.26 -9.21
CA ALA A 285 -7.33 -5.58 -9.83
C ALA A 285 -8.74 -6.02 -10.29
N MET A 286 -9.76 -5.82 -9.45
CA MET A 286 -11.16 -6.08 -9.77
C MET A 286 -11.65 -5.18 -10.92
N ILE A 287 -11.33 -3.88 -10.88
CA ILE A 287 -11.69 -2.92 -11.94
C ILE A 287 -11.05 -3.31 -13.28
N ARG A 288 -9.76 -3.62 -13.27
CA ARG A 288 -9.01 -4.09 -14.44
C ARG A 288 -9.57 -5.38 -15.00
N ALA A 289 -10.08 -6.28 -14.15
CA ALA A 289 -10.71 -7.54 -14.56
C ALA A 289 -12.12 -7.37 -15.16
N GLY A 290 -12.58 -6.15 -15.40
CA GLY A 290 -13.92 -5.88 -15.94
C GLY A 290 -15.00 -5.85 -14.86
N GLY A 291 -14.63 -5.48 -13.63
CA GLY A 291 -15.55 -5.44 -12.50
C GLY A 291 -15.79 -6.81 -11.86
N LYS A 292 -14.83 -7.75 -11.93
CA LYS A 292 -15.06 -9.16 -11.58
C LYS A 292 -14.08 -9.71 -10.57
N VAL A 293 -14.56 -10.65 -9.77
CA VAL A 293 -13.77 -11.43 -8.79
C VAL A 293 -14.08 -12.92 -8.94
N TRP A 294 -13.29 -13.78 -8.28
CA TRP A 294 -13.37 -15.22 -8.42
C TRP A 294 -14.37 -15.85 -7.45
N ASP A 295 -15.17 -16.79 -7.91
CA ASP A 295 -16.08 -17.61 -7.09
C ASP A 295 -15.43 -18.92 -6.62
N ALA A 296 -16.15 -19.69 -5.80
CA ALA A 296 -15.71 -20.98 -5.28
C ALA A 296 -15.42 -22.04 -6.36
N ALA A 297 -16.00 -21.89 -7.56
CA ALA A 297 -15.78 -22.78 -8.70
C ALA A 297 -14.61 -22.30 -9.60
N GLY A 298 -13.88 -21.26 -9.20
CA GLY A 298 -12.79 -20.69 -9.99
C GLY A 298 -13.25 -19.92 -11.24
N LYS A 299 -14.52 -19.49 -11.28
CA LYS A 299 -15.07 -18.64 -12.36
C LYS A 299 -15.13 -17.20 -11.89
N THR A 300 -15.17 -16.26 -12.84
CA THR A 300 -15.29 -14.83 -12.54
C THR A 300 -16.73 -14.36 -12.58
N GLY A 301 -17.12 -13.50 -11.64
CA GLY A 301 -18.47 -12.95 -11.51
C GLY A 301 -18.47 -11.51 -11.01
N ASP A 302 -19.62 -10.84 -11.18
CA ASP A 302 -19.85 -9.49 -10.63
C ASP A 302 -19.90 -9.55 -9.09
N THR A 303 -19.61 -8.41 -8.45
CA THR A 303 -19.42 -8.36 -7.00
C THR A 303 -19.97 -7.10 -6.35
N LEU A 304 -20.50 -7.26 -5.13
CA LEU A 304 -20.70 -6.15 -4.21
C LEU A 304 -19.41 -5.95 -3.42
N ALA A 305 -18.62 -4.94 -3.81
CA ALA A 305 -17.35 -4.60 -3.21
C ALA A 305 -17.55 -3.71 -1.98
N VAL A 306 -17.60 -4.31 -0.80
CA VAL A 306 -17.87 -3.64 0.46
C VAL A 306 -16.63 -2.91 0.98
N ILE A 307 -16.77 -1.59 1.11
CA ILE A 307 -15.83 -0.65 1.74
C ILE A 307 -16.66 0.13 2.77
N PRO A 308 -16.68 -0.28 4.05
CA PRO A 308 -17.63 0.26 5.03
C PRO A 308 -17.56 1.77 5.18
N ASP A 309 -16.37 2.33 5.38
CA ASP A 309 -16.20 3.78 5.53
C ASP A 309 -16.36 4.54 4.20
N SER A 310 -17.12 5.63 4.21
CA SER A 310 -17.44 6.39 3.00
C SER A 310 -16.41 7.43 2.59
N SER A 311 -15.36 7.70 3.39
CA SER A 311 -14.37 8.76 3.09
C SER A 311 -13.71 8.61 1.72
N TYR A 312 -13.46 7.37 1.30
CA TYR A 312 -12.70 7.07 0.07
C TYR A 312 -13.46 6.14 -0.90
N ALA A 313 -14.53 5.49 -0.45
CA ALA A 313 -15.31 4.53 -1.23
C ALA A 313 -15.85 5.11 -2.56
N GLY A 314 -16.26 6.38 -2.53
CA GLY A 314 -16.82 7.08 -3.70
C GLY A 314 -15.85 7.21 -4.87
N VAL A 315 -14.53 7.20 -4.63
CA VAL A 315 -13.51 7.24 -5.70
C VAL A 315 -13.61 5.98 -6.57
N TYR A 316 -13.72 4.81 -5.94
CA TYR A 316 -13.84 3.56 -6.68
C TYR A 316 -15.19 3.46 -7.38
N GLN A 317 -16.29 3.86 -6.73
CA GLN A 317 -17.61 3.90 -7.36
C GLN A 317 -17.59 4.75 -8.64
N ALA A 318 -16.94 5.92 -8.61
CA ALA A 318 -16.80 6.79 -9.79
C ALA A 318 -16.09 6.08 -10.96
N VAL A 319 -15.08 5.24 -10.68
CA VAL A 319 -14.41 4.42 -11.71
C VAL A 319 -15.34 3.33 -12.25
N LEU A 320 -16.07 2.62 -11.37
CA LEU A 320 -17.02 1.58 -11.80
C LEU A 320 -18.10 2.17 -12.69
N ASP A 321 -18.68 3.31 -12.29
CA ASP A 321 -19.72 4.00 -13.06
C ASP A 321 -19.18 4.51 -14.40
N PHE A 322 -17.96 5.05 -14.41
CA PHE A 322 -17.30 5.49 -15.63
C PHE A 322 -17.06 4.32 -16.59
N CYS A 323 -16.51 3.21 -16.10
CA CYS A 323 -16.23 2.04 -16.94
C CYS A 323 -17.50 1.32 -17.40
N ARG A 324 -18.56 1.27 -16.57
CA ARG A 324 -19.88 0.75 -16.96
C ARG A 324 -20.47 1.56 -18.12
N LYS A 325 -20.29 2.89 -18.11
CA LYS A 325 -20.78 3.81 -19.16
C LYS A 325 -19.92 3.83 -20.42
N ASN A 326 -18.59 3.83 -20.28
CA ASN A 326 -17.67 4.12 -21.38
C ASN A 326 -16.86 2.90 -21.86
N GLY A 327 -17.00 1.75 -21.18
CA GLY A 327 -16.14 0.59 -21.39
C GLY A 327 -14.83 0.68 -20.61
N ALA A 328 -13.95 -0.31 -20.82
CA ALA A 328 -12.63 -0.32 -20.20
C ALA A 328 -11.75 0.83 -20.73
N LEU A 329 -10.83 1.32 -19.90
CA LEU A 329 -9.78 2.25 -20.36
C LEU A 329 -8.85 1.55 -21.35
N ASP A 330 -8.28 2.32 -22.29
CA ASP A 330 -7.36 1.82 -23.31
C ASP A 330 -5.91 2.28 -23.05
N PRO A 331 -5.01 1.38 -22.60
CA PRO A 331 -3.60 1.70 -22.36
C PRO A 331 -2.86 2.29 -23.57
N LYS A 332 -3.33 2.05 -24.80
CA LYS A 332 -2.70 2.60 -26.02
C LYS A 332 -2.87 4.11 -26.16
N THR A 333 -3.99 4.64 -25.68
CA THR A 333 -4.41 6.02 -25.96
C THR A 333 -4.62 6.86 -24.71
N MET A 334 -4.80 6.22 -23.54
CA MET A 334 -5.08 6.93 -22.31
C MET A 334 -3.91 7.81 -21.85
N GLY A 335 -4.24 8.90 -21.18
CA GLY A 335 -3.30 9.78 -20.48
C GLY A 335 -2.75 9.13 -19.21
N SER A 336 -2.34 9.98 -18.26
CA SER A 336 -1.80 9.57 -16.96
C SER A 336 -2.31 10.42 -15.81
N VAL A 337 -2.46 9.79 -14.64
CA VAL A 337 -2.80 10.47 -13.39
C VAL A 337 -1.66 10.30 -12.38
N PRO A 338 -0.63 11.16 -12.43
CA PRO A 338 0.39 11.21 -11.37
C PRO A 338 -0.20 11.71 -10.04
N ASN A 339 0.52 11.48 -8.95
CA ASN A 339 0.08 11.86 -7.61
C ASN A 339 1.14 12.70 -6.86
N VAL A 340 0.67 13.76 -6.22
CA VAL A 340 1.39 14.51 -5.19
C VAL A 340 0.69 14.28 -3.86
N GLY A 341 1.31 13.48 -2.98
CA GLY A 341 0.69 12.97 -1.76
C GLY A 341 1.23 13.59 -0.47
N LEU A 342 0.34 14.09 0.37
CA LEU A 342 0.66 14.53 1.73
C LEU A 342 0.94 13.29 2.59
N MET A 343 2.17 13.16 3.12
CA MET A 343 2.54 12.01 3.96
C MET A 343 3.59 12.28 5.02
N ALA A 344 4.32 13.40 4.92
CA ALA A 344 5.44 13.68 5.80
C ALA A 344 5.02 13.66 7.28
N GLN A 345 5.88 13.10 8.14
CA GLN A 345 5.68 13.04 9.60
C GLN A 345 4.42 12.29 10.03
N ALA A 346 4.11 11.20 9.32
CA ALA A 346 2.95 10.34 9.54
C ALA A 346 1.63 11.12 9.52
N ALA A 347 1.43 11.92 8.46
CA ALA A 347 0.22 12.70 8.28
C ALA A 347 -1.05 11.83 8.27
N GLU A 348 -2.12 12.37 8.87
CA GLU A 348 -3.48 11.82 8.82
C GLU A 348 -3.57 10.40 9.43
N GLU A 349 -4.30 9.47 8.80
CA GLU A 349 -4.58 8.15 9.35
C GLU A 349 -3.34 7.31 9.64
N TYR A 350 -2.24 7.51 8.92
CA TYR A 350 -1.00 6.73 9.09
C TYR A 350 -0.31 7.04 10.43
N GLY A 351 -0.64 8.19 11.03
CA GLY A 351 -0.20 8.57 12.38
C GLY A 351 -1.20 8.18 13.47
N SER A 352 -2.35 7.58 13.15
CA SER A 352 -3.48 7.40 14.08
C SER A 352 -3.38 6.17 14.98
N HIS A 353 -2.52 5.18 14.68
CA HIS A 353 -2.57 3.86 15.33
C HIS A 353 -2.46 3.90 16.86
N ASN A 354 -1.69 4.84 17.42
CA ASN A 354 -1.54 5.02 18.87
C ASN A 354 -2.62 5.92 19.50
N LYS A 355 -3.63 6.30 18.71
CA LYS A 355 -4.76 7.16 19.03
C LYS A 355 -6.09 6.52 18.56
N THR A 356 -6.09 5.23 18.26
CA THR A 356 -7.28 4.46 17.87
C THR A 356 -7.64 3.50 19.00
N PHE A 357 -8.91 3.50 19.41
CA PHE A 357 -9.40 2.76 20.56
C PHE A 357 -10.76 2.12 20.27
N GLU A 358 -10.91 0.86 20.67
CA GLU A 358 -12.22 0.25 20.83
C GLU A 358 -12.82 0.71 22.16
N ILE A 359 -14.04 1.24 22.11
CA ILE A 359 -14.69 1.87 23.26
C ILE A 359 -15.27 0.79 24.19
N PRO A 360 -14.99 0.85 25.52
CA PRO A 360 -15.36 -0.23 26.43
C PRO A 360 -16.84 -0.24 26.81
N SER A 361 -17.48 0.93 26.84
CA SER A 361 -18.87 1.09 27.27
C SER A 361 -19.44 2.42 26.74
N LYS A 362 -20.75 2.61 26.88
CA LYS A 362 -21.41 3.87 26.53
C LYS A 362 -20.88 5.04 27.35
N GLY A 363 -20.58 6.16 26.69
CA GLY A 363 -20.09 7.36 27.33
C GLY A 363 -19.61 8.42 26.33
N THR A 364 -18.69 9.28 26.78
CA THR A 364 -18.15 10.37 25.97
C THR A 364 -16.63 10.25 25.88
N VAL A 365 -16.07 10.39 24.68
CA VAL A 365 -14.63 10.64 24.48
C VAL A 365 -14.39 12.13 24.30
N LYS A 366 -13.43 12.69 25.03
CA LYS A 366 -13.01 14.10 24.97
C LYS A 366 -11.53 14.21 24.67
N VAL A 367 -11.19 15.20 23.86
CA VAL A 367 -9.83 15.68 23.65
C VAL A 367 -9.71 17.03 24.34
N THR A 368 -8.88 17.11 25.37
CA THR A 368 -8.73 18.32 26.20
C THR A 368 -7.30 18.84 26.10
N ASP A 369 -7.13 20.16 25.94
CA ASP A 369 -5.82 20.80 25.92
C ASP A 369 -5.23 21.02 27.31
N SER A 370 -3.99 21.53 27.35
CA SER A 370 -3.27 21.81 28.59
C SER A 370 -3.90 22.91 29.47
N ALA A 371 -4.77 23.74 28.91
CA ALA A 371 -5.53 24.77 29.63
C ALA A 371 -6.88 24.26 30.16
N GLY A 372 -7.24 23.00 29.88
CA GLY A 372 -8.50 22.40 30.29
C GLY A 372 -9.66 22.64 29.30
N ASN A 373 -9.39 23.20 28.12
CA ASN A 373 -10.43 23.39 27.12
C ASN A 373 -10.68 22.08 26.35
N VAL A 374 -11.95 21.72 26.19
CA VAL A 374 -12.33 20.59 25.35
C VAL A 374 -12.30 21.04 23.90
N LEU A 375 -11.36 20.49 23.12
CA LEU A 375 -11.19 20.80 21.71
C LEU A 375 -12.17 20.00 20.84
N LEU A 376 -12.33 18.70 21.13
CA LEU A 376 -13.16 17.76 20.39
C LEU A 376 -13.89 16.83 21.37
N SER A 377 -15.11 16.42 21.05
CA SER A 377 -15.90 15.49 21.88
C SER A 377 -16.90 14.69 21.05
N HIS A 378 -17.05 13.41 21.40
CA HIS A 378 -17.98 12.47 20.77
C HIS A 378 -18.70 11.64 21.83
N GLU A 379 -20.02 11.50 21.68
CA GLU A 379 -20.78 10.44 22.35
C GLU A 379 -20.52 9.13 21.62
N VAL A 380 -20.26 8.06 22.37
CA VAL A 380 -19.84 6.76 21.83
C VAL A 380 -20.52 5.63 22.59
N GLU A 381 -20.65 4.48 21.94
CA GLU A 381 -21.22 3.26 22.50
C GLU A 381 -20.17 2.13 22.63
N ALA A 382 -20.54 1.05 23.31
CA ALA A 382 -19.64 -0.07 23.54
C ALA A 382 -19.27 -0.76 22.20
N GLY A 383 -17.97 -0.94 21.97
CA GLY A 383 -17.43 -1.54 20.75
C GLY A 383 -17.25 -0.58 19.58
N ASP A 384 -17.67 0.70 19.70
CA ASP A 384 -17.36 1.71 18.70
C ASP A 384 -15.84 1.85 18.54
N ILE A 385 -15.40 2.15 17.33
CA ILE A 385 -13.99 2.38 17.04
C ILE A 385 -13.80 3.89 16.98
N TRP A 386 -13.14 4.46 17.99
CA TRP A 386 -12.80 5.89 18.01
C TRP A 386 -11.35 6.11 17.55
N ARG A 387 -11.09 7.17 16.79
CA ARG A 387 -9.72 7.53 16.36
C ARG A 387 -9.49 9.04 16.34
N ALA A 388 -8.23 9.44 16.46
CA ALA A 388 -7.76 10.79 16.17
C ALA A 388 -6.51 10.81 15.28
N CYS A 389 -6.43 11.78 14.37
CA CYS A 389 -5.31 11.96 13.45
C CYS A 389 -4.68 13.35 13.61
N GLN A 390 -3.44 13.47 13.11
CA GLN A 390 -2.61 14.67 13.25
C GLN A 390 -2.01 15.04 11.89
N THR A 391 -2.09 16.30 11.52
CA THR A 391 -1.46 16.81 10.29
C THR A 391 -0.81 18.16 10.55
N LYS A 392 0.53 18.18 10.48
CA LYS A 392 1.35 19.34 10.83
C LYS A 392 1.38 20.37 9.69
N ASP A 393 1.55 21.63 10.07
CA ASP A 393 1.53 22.76 9.13
C ASP A 393 2.65 22.71 8.08
N ALA A 394 3.88 22.40 8.53
CA ALA A 394 5.04 22.38 7.65
C ALA A 394 4.93 21.31 6.53
N PRO A 395 4.52 20.06 6.82
CA PRO A 395 4.14 19.09 5.78
C PRO A 395 3.12 19.60 4.76
N ILE A 396 2.10 20.34 5.19
CA ILE A 396 1.05 20.86 4.29
C ILE A 396 1.63 21.94 3.36
N ARG A 397 2.46 22.85 3.88
CA ARG A 397 3.16 23.86 3.07
C ARG A 397 4.06 23.23 2.01
N ASP A 398 4.85 22.23 2.41
CA ASP A 398 5.72 21.51 1.49
C ASP A 398 4.91 20.76 0.41
N TRP A 399 3.78 20.15 0.79
CA TRP A 399 2.89 19.46 -0.13
C TRP A 399 2.28 20.40 -1.19
N VAL A 400 1.81 21.60 -0.78
CA VAL A 400 1.32 22.63 -1.72
C VAL A 400 2.45 23.11 -2.65
N LYS A 401 3.64 23.36 -2.11
CA LYS A 401 4.83 23.72 -2.89
C LYS A 401 5.17 22.66 -3.94
N LEU A 402 5.16 21.39 -3.55
CA LEU A 402 5.43 20.26 -4.44
C LEU A 402 4.37 20.17 -5.55
N ALA A 403 3.09 20.36 -5.23
CA ALA A 403 2.00 20.36 -6.20
C ALA A 403 2.21 21.44 -7.28
N VAL A 404 2.51 22.68 -6.87
CA VAL A 404 2.79 23.79 -7.79
C VAL A 404 4.04 23.50 -8.63
N LYS A 405 5.12 23.00 -8.01
CA LYS A 405 6.37 22.61 -8.72
C LYS A 405 6.08 21.59 -9.82
N ARG A 406 5.29 20.55 -9.52
CA ARG A 406 4.94 19.49 -10.48
C ARG A 406 4.02 20.00 -11.59
N ALA A 407 2.99 20.76 -11.27
CA ALA A 407 2.10 21.36 -12.27
C ALA A 407 2.86 22.26 -13.25
N ARG A 408 3.80 23.07 -12.73
CA ARG A 408 4.68 23.92 -13.53
C ARG A 408 5.61 23.12 -14.44
N ALA A 409 6.32 22.14 -13.87
CA ALA A 409 7.32 21.37 -14.61
C ALA A 409 6.72 20.49 -15.71
N SER A 410 5.47 20.05 -15.55
CA SER A 410 4.79 19.17 -16.51
C SER A 410 3.78 19.88 -17.42
N HIS A 411 3.44 21.14 -17.15
CA HIS A 411 2.35 21.85 -17.81
C HIS A 411 1.00 21.12 -17.74
N THR A 412 0.76 20.40 -16.64
CA THR A 412 -0.42 19.56 -16.43
C THR A 412 -1.32 20.16 -15.34
N PRO A 413 -2.65 20.18 -15.53
CA PRO A 413 -3.58 20.61 -14.49
C PRO A 413 -3.42 19.79 -13.21
N ALA A 414 -3.51 20.46 -12.05
CA ALA A 414 -3.43 19.83 -10.75
C ALA A 414 -4.74 20.01 -9.96
N VAL A 415 -5.30 18.91 -9.48
CA VAL A 415 -6.56 18.92 -8.73
C VAL A 415 -6.26 18.45 -7.31
N PHE A 416 -6.60 19.28 -6.32
CA PHE A 416 -6.65 18.90 -4.91
C PHE A 416 -7.94 18.14 -4.63
N TRP A 417 -7.82 16.90 -4.14
CA TRP A 417 -8.97 16.01 -3.90
C TRP A 417 -9.38 16.15 -2.44
N LEU A 418 -10.21 17.15 -2.16
CA LEU A 418 -10.60 17.55 -0.81
C LEU A 418 -12.11 17.76 -0.76
N ASP A 419 -12.79 17.08 0.14
CA ASP A 419 -14.23 17.23 0.35
C ASP A 419 -14.51 18.26 1.45
N LYS A 420 -15.04 19.42 1.09
CA LYS A 420 -15.43 20.45 2.08
C LYS A 420 -16.43 19.98 3.15
N ASN A 421 -17.12 18.85 2.92
CA ASN A 421 -18.05 18.26 3.88
C ASN A 421 -17.34 17.40 4.93
N ARG A 422 -16.08 17.01 4.71
CA ARG A 422 -15.22 16.44 5.75
C ARG A 422 -14.61 17.56 6.59
N ALA A 423 -14.73 17.45 7.90
CA ALA A 423 -14.23 18.47 8.82
C ALA A 423 -12.72 18.67 8.67
N HIS A 424 -11.96 17.59 8.47
CA HIS A 424 -10.51 17.62 8.24
C HIS A 424 -10.15 18.29 6.92
N ASP A 425 -10.74 17.82 5.81
CA ASP A 425 -10.47 18.38 4.48
C ASP A 425 -10.84 19.86 4.41
N ALA A 426 -11.91 20.31 5.08
CA ALA A 426 -12.25 21.73 5.17
C ALA A 426 -11.11 22.58 5.81
N ARG A 427 -10.37 22.02 6.79
CA ARG A 427 -9.17 22.67 7.35
C ARG A 427 -8.00 22.66 6.36
N LEU A 428 -7.82 21.56 5.63
CA LEU A 428 -6.82 21.47 4.57
C LEU A 428 -7.08 22.48 3.45
N ILE A 429 -8.33 22.61 2.99
CA ILE A 429 -8.75 23.57 1.96
C ILE A 429 -8.33 24.99 2.37
N ALA A 430 -8.65 25.41 3.59
CA ALA A 430 -8.27 26.73 4.09
C ALA A 430 -6.75 26.97 4.06
N LYS A 431 -5.95 25.94 4.38
CA LYS A 431 -4.49 26.02 4.29
C LYS A 431 -3.99 26.03 2.85
N VAL A 432 -4.54 25.19 1.97
CA VAL A 432 -4.20 25.16 0.54
C VAL A 432 -4.48 26.51 -0.10
N GLU A 433 -5.66 27.10 0.10
CA GLU A 433 -6.02 28.42 -0.41
C GLU A 433 -5.09 29.53 0.11
N THR A 434 -4.58 29.38 1.34
CA THR A 434 -3.61 30.30 1.92
C THR A 434 -2.24 30.15 1.26
N TYR A 435 -1.71 28.93 1.17
CA TYR A 435 -0.33 28.70 0.72
C TYR A 435 -0.16 28.73 -0.80
N LEU A 436 -1.22 28.54 -1.58
CA LEU A 436 -1.18 28.79 -3.02
C LEU A 436 -0.82 30.26 -3.33
N LYS A 437 -1.09 31.21 -2.42
CA LYS A 437 -0.72 32.62 -2.57
C LYS A 437 0.78 32.89 -2.37
N ASP A 438 1.50 31.95 -1.76
CA ASP A 438 2.94 32.03 -1.55
C ASP A 438 3.74 31.58 -2.79
N HIS A 439 3.05 31.20 -3.87
CA HIS A 439 3.64 30.66 -5.10
C HIS A 439 3.13 31.37 -6.35
N ASP A 440 3.99 31.45 -7.38
CA ASP A 440 3.54 31.87 -8.71
C ASP A 440 2.69 30.77 -9.35
N THR A 441 1.39 31.03 -9.43
CA THR A 441 0.38 30.15 -10.03
C THR A 441 -0.09 30.66 -11.40
N ALA A 442 0.49 31.73 -11.94
CA ALA A 442 0.11 32.27 -13.23
C ALA A 442 0.26 31.21 -14.33
N GLY A 443 -0.77 31.04 -15.15
CA GLY A 443 -0.79 30.04 -16.23
C GLY A 443 -0.90 28.58 -15.79
N LEU A 444 -1.15 28.29 -14.51
CA LEU A 444 -1.49 26.93 -14.04
C LEU A 444 -3.01 26.76 -13.93
N ASP A 445 -3.48 25.55 -14.23
CA ASP A 445 -4.85 25.12 -13.92
C ASP A 445 -4.81 24.32 -12.62
N ILE A 446 -5.13 24.99 -11.50
CA ILE A 446 -5.17 24.38 -10.16
C ILE A 446 -6.60 24.47 -9.63
N ARG A 447 -7.16 23.35 -9.20
CA ARG A 447 -8.54 23.25 -8.70
C ARG A 447 -8.62 22.48 -7.39
N ILE A 448 -9.71 22.67 -6.67
CA ILE A 448 -10.09 21.85 -5.51
C ILE A 448 -11.44 21.21 -5.83
N LEU A 449 -11.53 19.88 -5.77
CA LEU A 449 -12.75 19.11 -6.05
C LEU A 449 -12.92 17.99 -5.01
N PRO A 450 -14.15 17.61 -4.64
CA PRO A 450 -14.39 16.42 -3.82
C PRO A 450 -13.84 15.16 -4.50
N PRO A 451 -13.37 14.14 -3.74
CA PRO A 451 -12.64 13.00 -4.31
C PRO A 451 -13.35 12.26 -5.46
N ALA A 452 -14.65 12.00 -5.35
CA ALA A 452 -15.41 11.31 -6.41
C ALA A 452 -15.50 12.15 -7.68
N GLU A 453 -15.78 13.46 -7.55
CA GLU A 453 -15.84 14.40 -8.68
C GLU A 453 -14.46 14.60 -9.33
N ALA A 454 -13.40 14.68 -8.52
CA ALA A 454 -12.02 14.76 -8.98
C ALA A 454 -11.61 13.52 -9.76
N CYS A 455 -12.03 12.32 -9.30
CA CYS A 455 -11.82 11.06 -10.00
C CYS A 455 -12.54 11.04 -11.35
N THR A 456 -13.82 11.40 -11.39
CA THR A 456 -14.57 11.51 -12.66
C THR A 456 -13.90 12.50 -13.62
N HIS A 457 -13.49 13.67 -13.14
CA HIS A 457 -12.78 14.66 -13.95
C HIS A 457 -11.47 14.11 -14.53
N ALA A 458 -10.68 13.39 -13.72
CA ALA A 458 -9.46 12.75 -14.17
C ALA A 458 -9.74 11.68 -15.23
N LEU A 459 -10.78 10.85 -15.06
CA LEU A 459 -11.20 9.82 -16.02
C LEU A 459 -11.71 10.42 -17.35
N GLU A 460 -12.46 11.51 -17.31
CA GLU A 460 -12.90 12.22 -18.52
C GLU A 460 -11.74 12.78 -19.34
N ARG A 461 -10.67 13.22 -18.66
CA ARG A 461 -9.43 13.66 -19.30
C ARG A 461 -8.59 12.48 -19.78
N ILE A 462 -8.46 11.42 -18.98
CA ILE A 462 -7.57 10.29 -19.27
C ILE A 462 -7.96 9.60 -20.57
N VAL A 463 -9.26 9.42 -20.85
CA VAL A 463 -9.73 8.78 -22.10
C VAL A 463 -9.51 9.64 -23.35
N ARG A 464 -9.22 10.94 -23.17
CA ARG A 464 -8.85 11.86 -24.24
C ARG A 464 -7.34 11.96 -24.44
N GLY A 465 -6.56 11.10 -23.77
CA GLY A 465 -5.11 11.14 -23.79
C GLY A 465 -4.51 12.29 -22.99
N LEU A 466 -5.28 12.93 -22.10
CA LEU A 466 -4.85 14.09 -21.32
C LEU A 466 -4.50 13.68 -19.89
N ASP A 467 -3.44 14.30 -19.35
CA ASP A 467 -2.96 14.02 -18.00
C ASP A 467 -3.64 14.90 -16.94
N THR A 468 -3.70 14.43 -15.70
CA THR A 468 -4.22 15.21 -14.56
C THR A 468 -3.43 14.87 -13.30
N ILE A 469 -2.79 15.84 -12.65
CA ILE A 469 -2.12 15.59 -11.37
C ILE A 469 -3.18 15.51 -10.27
N SER A 470 -3.22 14.38 -9.58
CA SER A 470 -3.97 14.22 -8.33
C SER A 470 -3.13 14.74 -7.16
N VAL A 471 -3.67 15.67 -6.38
CA VAL A 471 -3.00 16.24 -5.20
C VAL A 471 -3.84 15.86 -3.99
N THR A 472 -3.36 14.92 -3.18
CA THR A 472 -4.21 14.21 -2.22
C THR A 472 -3.59 14.06 -0.83
N GLY A 473 -4.44 13.78 0.16
CA GLY A 473 -4.02 13.22 1.45
C GLY A 473 -3.34 11.85 1.32
N ASN A 474 -2.92 11.30 2.46
CA ASN A 474 -2.05 10.14 2.59
C ASN A 474 -2.74 8.83 2.16
N VAL A 475 -4.01 8.63 2.53
CA VAL A 475 -4.76 7.43 2.14
C VAL A 475 -5.02 7.41 0.64
N LEU A 476 -5.53 8.52 0.08
CA LEU A 476 -5.77 8.64 -1.36
C LEU A 476 -4.47 8.59 -2.16
N ARG A 477 -3.33 9.08 -1.64
CA ARG A 477 -2.02 8.87 -2.26
C ARG A 477 -1.79 7.38 -2.51
N ASP A 478 -2.03 6.54 -1.51
CA ASP A 478 -1.86 5.09 -1.69
C ASP A 478 -2.85 4.54 -2.70
N TYR A 479 -4.14 4.84 -2.54
CA TYR A 479 -5.19 4.25 -3.38
C TYR A 479 -5.02 4.61 -4.86
N LEU A 480 -4.70 5.87 -5.15
CA LEU A 480 -4.56 6.37 -6.51
C LEU A 480 -3.25 5.93 -7.17
N THR A 481 -2.18 5.75 -6.39
CA THR A 481 -0.88 5.28 -6.91
C THR A 481 -0.81 3.76 -7.11
N ASP A 482 -1.83 3.02 -6.67
CA ASP A 482 -2.12 1.69 -7.18
C ASP A 482 -3.15 1.71 -8.32
N LEU A 483 -4.27 2.43 -8.13
CA LEU A 483 -5.39 2.46 -9.08
C LEU A 483 -4.97 2.82 -10.49
N PHE A 484 -4.46 4.04 -10.69
CA PHE A 484 -4.17 4.53 -12.02
C PHE A 484 -3.03 3.74 -12.67
N PRO A 485 -1.89 3.48 -11.99
CA PRO A 485 -0.81 2.66 -12.57
C PRO A 485 -1.23 1.24 -12.98
N ILE A 486 -2.08 0.56 -12.20
CA ILE A 486 -2.59 -0.77 -12.59
C ILE A 486 -3.42 -0.70 -13.87
N LEU A 487 -4.22 0.35 -14.05
CA LEU A 487 -5.02 0.57 -15.28
C LEU A 487 -4.17 1.08 -16.45
N GLU A 488 -3.10 1.82 -16.16
CA GLU A 488 -2.28 2.54 -17.13
C GLU A 488 -1.15 1.69 -17.70
N VAL A 489 -0.45 0.95 -16.84
CA VAL A 489 0.76 0.19 -17.19
C VAL A 489 0.71 -1.25 -16.67
N GLY A 490 -0.44 -1.69 -16.15
CA GLY A 490 -0.71 -3.07 -15.77
C GLY A 490 -0.20 -3.47 -14.40
N THR A 491 0.54 -2.60 -13.71
CA THR A 491 1.13 -2.82 -12.38
C THR A 491 1.59 -1.51 -11.75
N SER A 492 1.48 -1.38 -10.42
CA SER A 492 2.02 -0.24 -9.66
C SER A 492 3.52 -0.36 -9.33
N ALA A 493 4.15 -1.49 -9.66
CA ALA A 493 5.58 -1.70 -9.43
C ALA A 493 6.49 -0.90 -10.38
N LYS A 494 5.96 -0.39 -11.50
CA LYS A 494 6.73 0.30 -12.56
C LYS A 494 6.61 1.82 -12.46
N MET A 495 6.69 2.34 -11.23
CA MET A 495 6.43 3.74 -10.90
C MET A 495 7.66 4.41 -10.31
N LEU A 496 7.87 5.69 -10.61
CA LEU A 496 8.74 6.54 -9.81
C LEU A 496 8.03 6.85 -8.50
N SER A 497 8.75 6.73 -7.38
CA SER A 497 8.27 7.13 -6.06
C SER A 497 9.38 7.95 -5.39
N ILE A 498 9.33 9.26 -5.65
CA ILE A 498 10.31 10.22 -5.15
C ILE A 498 9.74 10.88 -3.90
N VAL A 499 10.57 11.00 -2.87
CA VAL A 499 10.25 11.66 -1.62
C VAL A 499 11.29 12.75 -1.38
N PRO A 500 11.04 13.98 -1.86
CA PRO A 500 11.89 15.11 -1.51
C PRO A 500 11.79 15.33 -0.01
N LEU A 501 12.87 15.06 0.73
CA LEU A 501 12.88 15.24 2.17
C LEU A 501 12.78 16.72 2.47
N MET A 502 12.00 17.09 3.48
CA MET A 502 11.75 18.51 3.80
C MET A 502 13.04 19.30 4.13
N ASN A 503 14.09 18.60 4.55
CA ASN A 503 15.40 19.16 4.84
C ASN A 503 16.37 19.18 3.64
N GLY A 504 15.92 18.83 2.43
CA GLY A 504 16.71 18.95 1.19
C GLY A 504 17.33 17.66 0.64
N GLY A 505 17.35 16.57 1.42
CA GLY A 505 17.76 15.25 0.93
C GLY A 505 16.69 14.56 0.05
N GLY A 506 16.97 13.35 -0.39
CA GLY A 506 16.11 12.56 -1.27
C GLY A 506 15.93 11.13 -0.76
N LEU A 507 14.68 10.67 -0.76
CA LEU A 507 14.36 9.25 -0.61
C LEU A 507 13.68 8.76 -1.90
N PHE A 508 14.20 7.68 -2.47
CA PHE A 508 13.71 7.10 -3.71
C PHE A 508 13.22 5.68 -3.43
N GLU A 509 11.90 5.51 -3.40
CA GLU A 509 11.30 4.19 -3.20
C GLU A 509 11.24 3.44 -4.53
N THR A 510 11.66 2.18 -4.55
CA THR A 510 11.80 1.37 -5.77
C THR A 510 10.48 0.77 -6.27
N GLY A 511 9.35 1.21 -5.71
CA GLY A 511 8.01 0.77 -6.09
C GLY A 511 6.98 1.02 -4.97
N ALA A 512 5.74 0.59 -5.20
CA ALA A 512 4.63 0.73 -4.24
C ALA A 512 4.16 -0.59 -3.62
N GLY A 513 4.68 -1.75 -4.05
CA GLY A 513 4.22 -3.09 -3.64
C GLY A 513 4.83 -3.63 -2.33
N GLY A 514 4.70 -4.94 -2.10
CA GLY A 514 5.36 -5.67 -1.00
C GLY A 514 6.57 -6.50 -1.46
N SER A 515 7.23 -7.22 -0.55
CA SER A 515 8.46 -8.01 -0.81
C SER A 515 8.26 -9.36 -1.52
N ALA A 516 7.03 -9.65 -2.00
CA ALA A 516 6.69 -10.81 -2.84
C ALA A 516 7.21 -12.20 -2.34
N PRO A 517 6.72 -12.74 -1.21
CA PRO A 517 7.21 -14.01 -0.62
C PRO A 517 7.13 -15.22 -1.57
N LYS A 518 6.12 -15.26 -2.47
CA LYS A 518 5.98 -16.31 -3.49
C LYS A 518 7.12 -16.32 -4.53
N HIS A 519 7.89 -15.23 -4.64
CA HIS A 519 9.07 -15.18 -5.50
C HIS A 519 10.24 -15.88 -4.83
N VAL A 520 10.37 -15.74 -3.51
CA VAL A 520 11.37 -16.45 -2.71
C VAL A 520 11.13 -17.96 -2.72
N GLU A 521 9.87 -18.39 -2.61
CA GLU A 521 9.50 -19.82 -2.72
C GLU A 521 9.92 -20.43 -4.07
N GLN A 522 9.64 -19.75 -5.19
CA GLN A 522 10.09 -20.22 -6.50
C GLN A 522 11.62 -20.21 -6.59
N PHE A 523 12.26 -19.17 -6.07
CA PHE A 523 13.71 -19.07 -6.09
C PHE A 523 14.35 -20.23 -5.34
N THR A 524 13.89 -20.57 -4.13
CA THR A 524 14.49 -21.68 -3.36
C THR A 524 14.17 -23.06 -3.94
N MET A 525 13.00 -23.24 -4.58
CA MET A 525 12.61 -24.52 -5.17
C MET A 525 13.19 -24.78 -6.56
N GLU A 526 13.29 -23.74 -7.39
CA GLU A 526 13.59 -23.87 -8.82
C GLU A 526 14.74 -22.95 -9.27
N ASN A 527 15.38 -22.23 -8.34
CA ASN A 527 16.44 -21.26 -8.64
C ASN A 527 16.07 -20.31 -9.78
N TYR A 528 14.84 -19.78 -9.71
CA TYR A 528 14.29 -18.83 -10.66
C TYR A 528 13.63 -17.67 -9.92
N LEU A 529 14.16 -16.46 -10.10
CA LEU A 529 13.65 -15.26 -9.43
C LEU A 529 12.88 -14.39 -10.41
N ARG A 530 11.55 -14.43 -10.38
CA ARG A 530 10.67 -13.63 -11.24
C ARG A 530 10.41 -12.19 -10.75
N TRP A 531 11.26 -11.68 -9.86
CA TRP A 531 11.17 -10.29 -9.37
C TRP A 531 11.59 -9.31 -10.46
N ASP A 532 10.75 -8.32 -10.77
CA ASP A 532 11.03 -7.27 -11.75
C ASP A 532 11.65 -6.06 -11.04
N SER A 533 12.97 -5.86 -11.24
CA SER A 533 13.74 -4.76 -10.62
C SER A 533 13.60 -3.43 -11.35
N LEU A 534 12.69 -3.30 -12.31
CA LEU A 534 12.54 -2.08 -13.10
C LEU A 534 12.29 -0.83 -12.23
N GLY A 535 11.57 -0.96 -11.11
CA GLY A 535 11.38 0.14 -10.16
C GLY A 535 12.65 0.56 -9.43
N GLU A 536 13.62 -0.35 -9.24
CA GLU A 536 14.96 -0.02 -8.72
C GLU A 536 15.75 0.81 -9.74
N PHE A 537 15.64 0.44 -11.02
CA PHE A 537 16.32 1.17 -12.11
C PHE A 537 15.74 2.58 -12.25
N PHE A 538 14.42 2.72 -12.14
CA PHE A 538 13.76 4.03 -12.14
C PHE A 538 14.03 4.85 -10.89
N ALA A 539 14.28 4.24 -9.74
CA ALA A 539 14.68 5.00 -8.54
C ALA A 539 16.11 5.54 -8.65
N LEU A 540 16.99 4.84 -9.38
CA LEU A 540 18.40 5.20 -9.50
C LEU A 540 18.63 6.46 -10.32
N ALA A 541 17.94 6.62 -11.46
CA ALA A 541 18.08 7.80 -12.30
C ALA A 541 17.79 9.13 -11.57
N PRO A 542 16.62 9.35 -10.91
CA PRO A 542 16.33 10.59 -10.20
C PRO A 542 17.21 10.80 -8.96
N SER A 543 17.78 9.74 -8.37
CA SER A 543 18.83 9.89 -7.36
C SER A 543 20.09 10.51 -7.97
N PHE A 544 20.58 9.99 -9.09
CA PHE A 544 21.71 10.62 -9.77
C PHE A 544 21.43 12.06 -10.25
N GLU A 545 20.21 12.34 -10.71
CA GLU A 545 19.77 13.71 -11.01
C GLU A 545 19.87 14.61 -9.78
N GLN A 546 19.33 14.15 -8.63
CA GLN A 546 19.41 14.90 -7.38
C GLN A 546 20.85 15.12 -6.93
N ILE A 547 21.71 14.09 -6.97
CA ILE A 547 23.15 14.25 -6.68
C ILE A 547 23.76 15.32 -7.57
N SER A 548 23.44 15.29 -8.87
CA SER A 548 23.96 16.26 -9.82
C SER A 548 23.51 17.68 -9.50
N GLU A 549 22.25 17.87 -9.13
CA GLU A 549 21.69 19.20 -8.80
C GLU A 549 22.22 19.71 -7.45
N VAL A 550 22.14 18.90 -6.40
CA VAL A 550 22.49 19.28 -5.02
C VAL A 550 23.99 19.52 -4.88
N PHE A 551 24.81 18.63 -5.42
CA PHE A 551 26.27 18.71 -5.29
C PHE A 551 26.95 19.37 -6.49
N SER A 552 26.18 19.82 -7.49
CA SER A 552 26.72 20.38 -8.74
C SER A 552 27.76 19.43 -9.37
N LEU A 553 27.40 18.14 -9.49
CA LEU A 553 28.26 17.07 -9.98
C LEU A 553 27.81 16.57 -11.37
N PRO A 554 28.27 17.17 -12.49
CA PRO A 554 27.78 16.85 -13.84
C PRO A 554 27.93 15.37 -14.22
N ARG A 555 28.94 14.69 -13.66
CA ARG A 555 29.15 13.25 -13.87
C ARG A 555 27.94 12.42 -13.42
N ALA A 556 27.28 12.80 -12.34
CA ALA A 556 26.06 12.12 -11.88
C ALA A 556 24.92 12.31 -12.89
N LYS A 557 24.78 13.48 -13.50
CA LYS A 557 23.81 13.68 -14.58
C LYS A 557 24.07 12.75 -15.77
N VAL A 558 25.33 12.55 -16.17
CA VAL A 558 25.66 11.59 -17.24
C VAL A 558 25.24 10.16 -16.85
N LEU A 559 25.44 9.74 -15.59
CA LEU A 559 24.96 8.45 -15.09
C LEU A 559 23.44 8.34 -15.15
N ALA A 560 22.71 9.39 -14.76
CA ALA A 560 21.25 9.44 -14.84
C ALA A 560 20.75 9.30 -16.28
N ASP A 561 21.22 10.19 -17.17
CA ASP A 561 20.76 10.26 -18.57
C ASP A 561 21.04 8.95 -19.32
N THR A 562 22.20 8.32 -19.05
CA THR A 562 22.56 7.04 -19.66
C THR A 562 21.80 5.86 -19.06
N LEU A 563 21.45 5.89 -17.78
CA LEU A 563 20.62 4.86 -17.14
C LEU A 563 19.17 4.93 -17.64
N ASP A 564 18.63 6.12 -17.82
CA ASP A 564 17.31 6.33 -18.41
C ASP A 564 17.26 5.81 -19.85
N ALA A 565 18.28 6.11 -20.65
CA ALA A 565 18.40 5.57 -22.01
C ALA A 565 18.52 4.03 -22.02
N ALA A 566 19.31 3.46 -21.11
CA ALA A 566 19.44 2.02 -20.95
C ALA A 566 18.12 1.35 -20.56
N THR A 567 17.36 1.98 -19.67
CA THR A 567 16.05 1.49 -19.22
C THR A 567 15.01 1.57 -20.34
N GLY A 568 15.07 2.60 -21.20
CA GLY A 568 14.27 2.67 -22.43
C GLY A 568 14.57 1.50 -23.36
N LYS A 569 15.85 1.27 -23.68
CA LYS A 569 16.28 0.14 -24.52
C LYS A 569 15.94 -1.23 -23.90
N PHE A 570 16.02 -1.35 -22.58
CA PHE A 570 15.61 -2.53 -21.82
C PHE A 570 14.14 -2.88 -22.06
N LEU A 571 13.27 -1.87 -22.00
CA LEU A 571 11.84 -2.03 -22.27
C LEU A 571 11.58 -2.35 -23.74
N GLU A 572 12.18 -1.63 -24.68
CA GLU A 572 12.02 -1.85 -26.12
C GLU A 572 12.37 -3.28 -26.56
N ASN A 573 13.39 -3.89 -25.92
CA ASN A 573 13.85 -5.24 -26.22
C ASN A 573 13.22 -6.32 -25.31
N ASP A 574 12.19 -5.96 -24.55
CA ASP A 574 11.45 -6.85 -23.65
C ASP A 574 12.36 -7.67 -22.70
N ARG A 575 13.36 -7.01 -22.09
CA ARG A 575 14.36 -7.67 -21.23
C ARG A 575 13.92 -7.85 -19.77
N SER A 576 12.62 -7.73 -19.51
CA SER A 576 12.05 -8.02 -18.18
C SER A 576 12.12 -9.51 -17.86
N PRO A 577 12.14 -9.89 -16.56
CA PRO A 577 12.10 -11.30 -16.16
C PRO A 577 10.87 -12.01 -16.72
N GLY A 578 11.08 -13.21 -17.26
CA GLY A 578 10.00 -14.10 -17.62
C GLY A 578 9.28 -14.68 -16.39
N ARG A 579 8.36 -15.60 -16.64
CA ARG A 579 7.65 -16.34 -15.57
C ARG A 579 7.82 -17.86 -15.67
N LYS A 580 8.73 -18.33 -16.53
CA LYS A 580 8.94 -19.75 -16.83
C LYS A 580 10.43 -20.06 -16.91
N LEU A 581 10.81 -21.24 -16.43
CA LEU A 581 12.16 -21.77 -16.58
C LEU A 581 12.58 -21.77 -18.07
N GLY A 582 13.88 -21.58 -18.30
CA GLY A 582 14.47 -21.46 -19.63
C GLY A 582 14.36 -20.06 -20.26
N THR A 583 13.70 -19.12 -19.58
CA THR A 583 13.73 -17.68 -19.93
C THR A 583 14.63 -16.92 -18.95
N ILE A 584 15.03 -15.69 -19.30
CA ILE A 584 15.77 -14.84 -18.35
C ILE A 584 14.90 -14.55 -17.12
N ASP A 585 15.52 -14.57 -15.94
CA ASP A 585 14.91 -14.17 -14.69
C ASP A 585 15.47 -12.81 -14.23
N ASN A 586 15.29 -12.45 -12.96
CA ASN A 586 15.82 -11.21 -12.38
C ASN A 586 17.31 -10.98 -12.70
N ARG A 587 18.15 -12.02 -12.57
CA ARG A 587 19.60 -11.90 -12.79
C ARG A 587 19.92 -11.61 -14.26
N GLY A 588 19.20 -12.26 -15.17
CA GLY A 588 19.32 -11.98 -16.60
C GLY A 588 18.88 -10.57 -16.97
N SER A 589 17.82 -10.06 -16.32
CA SER A 589 17.38 -8.68 -16.52
C SER A 589 18.42 -7.65 -16.06
N HIS A 590 19.09 -7.90 -14.92
CA HIS A 590 20.19 -7.06 -14.41
C HIS A 590 21.38 -7.04 -15.37
N PHE A 591 21.75 -8.20 -15.94
CA PHE A 591 22.79 -8.27 -16.97
C PHE A 591 22.44 -7.39 -18.19
N TYR A 592 21.21 -7.49 -18.72
CA TYR A 592 20.81 -6.68 -19.88
C TYR A 592 20.79 -5.19 -19.59
N LEU A 593 20.36 -4.78 -18.38
CA LEU A 593 20.48 -3.38 -17.98
C LEU A 593 21.94 -2.95 -17.95
N ALA A 594 22.84 -3.72 -17.32
CA ALA A 594 24.26 -3.41 -17.25
C ALA A 594 24.89 -3.29 -18.65
N LEU A 595 24.53 -4.19 -19.58
CA LEU A 595 24.96 -4.13 -20.98
C LEU A 595 24.51 -2.83 -21.65
N TYR A 596 23.23 -2.48 -21.57
CA TYR A 596 22.70 -1.28 -22.23
C TYR A 596 23.21 0.00 -21.59
N TRP A 597 23.44 0.01 -20.27
CA TRP A 597 23.99 1.15 -19.57
C TRP A 597 25.47 1.37 -19.89
N ALA A 598 26.28 0.30 -19.91
CA ALA A 598 27.66 0.38 -20.37
C ALA A 598 27.76 0.87 -21.83
N GLN A 599 26.88 0.39 -22.71
CA GLN A 599 26.79 0.88 -24.09
C GLN A 599 26.44 2.37 -24.17
N ALA A 600 25.49 2.85 -23.37
CA ALA A 600 25.13 4.27 -23.32
C ALA A 600 26.27 5.13 -22.77
N LEU A 601 26.96 4.67 -21.71
CA LEU A 601 28.13 5.32 -21.12
C LEU A 601 29.35 5.37 -22.05
N ALA A 602 29.54 4.34 -22.88
CA ALA A 602 30.55 4.32 -23.94
C ALA A 602 30.15 5.20 -25.14
N GLY A 603 28.85 5.38 -25.37
CA GLY A 603 28.30 6.15 -26.49
C GLY A 603 28.27 7.67 -26.27
N GLN A 604 28.08 8.12 -25.04
CA GLN A 604 27.99 9.55 -24.69
C GLN A 604 29.30 10.32 -24.93
N ASN A 605 29.23 11.66 -24.97
CA ASN A 605 30.37 12.56 -25.19
C ASN A 605 30.50 13.67 -24.13
N ASP A 606 29.69 13.64 -23.08
CA ASP A 606 29.62 14.67 -22.03
C ASP A 606 30.66 14.45 -20.92
N ASP A 607 31.09 13.20 -20.67
CA ASP A 607 32.20 12.85 -19.76
C ASP A 607 33.17 11.86 -20.45
N PRO A 608 34.34 12.33 -20.95
CA PRO A 608 35.34 11.47 -21.59
C PRO A 608 35.92 10.39 -20.66
N GLY A 609 35.99 10.64 -19.35
CA GLY A 609 36.53 9.69 -18.38
C GLY A 609 35.61 8.48 -18.19
N LEU A 610 34.31 8.72 -18.02
CA LEU A 610 33.30 7.66 -18.02
C LEU A 610 33.32 6.89 -19.35
N LYS A 611 33.43 7.58 -20.48
CA LYS A 611 33.54 6.93 -21.80
C LYS A 611 34.74 5.97 -21.86
N THR A 612 35.92 6.41 -21.42
CA THR A 612 37.13 5.58 -21.40
C THR A 612 36.97 4.34 -20.52
N ILE A 613 36.36 4.49 -19.33
CA ILE A 613 36.13 3.36 -18.41
C ILE A 613 35.15 2.35 -19.03
N PHE A 614 34.02 2.82 -19.56
CA PHE A 614 32.93 1.95 -19.98
C PHE A 614 33.04 1.42 -21.41
N THR A 615 33.92 1.96 -22.26
CA THR A 615 34.15 1.41 -23.61
C THR A 615 34.60 -0.07 -23.59
N PRO A 616 35.68 -0.46 -22.89
CA PRO A 616 36.09 -1.87 -22.83
C PRO A 616 35.07 -2.75 -22.07
N VAL A 617 34.35 -2.19 -21.10
CA VAL A 617 33.29 -2.90 -20.37
C VAL A 617 32.12 -3.23 -21.30
N ALA A 618 31.65 -2.26 -22.09
CA ALA A 618 30.56 -2.44 -23.04
C ALA A 618 30.91 -3.48 -24.11
N GLU A 619 32.15 -3.45 -24.60
CA GLU A 619 32.67 -4.45 -25.55
C GLU A 619 32.71 -5.85 -24.92
N ALA A 620 33.25 -5.99 -23.71
CA ALA A 620 33.33 -7.27 -23.02
C ALA A 620 31.94 -7.86 -22.73
N LEU A 621 30.99 -7.06 -22.23
CA LEU A 621 29.62 -7.50 -21.96
C LEU A 621 28.91 -7.93 -23.24
N PHE A 622 29.11 -7.21 -24.35
CA PHE A 622 28.53 -7.54 -25.65
C PHE A 622 29.12 -8.83 -26.22
N THR A 623 30.45 -8.95 -26.27
CA THR A 623 31.14 -10.14 -26.80
C THR A 623 30.81 -11.40 -26.01
N HIS A 624 30.57 -11.29 -24.71
CA HIS A 624 30.24 -12.42 -23.83
C HIS A 624 28.74 -12.60 -23.54
N GLU A 625 27.84 -11.87 -24.22
CA GLU A 625 26.40 -11.91 -23.97
C GLU A 625 25.85 -13.34 -23.93
N ALA A 626 26.08 -14.14 -24.99
CA ALA A 626 25.54 -15.49 -25.09
C ALA A 626 26.02 -16.40 -23.96
N ARG A 627 27.31 -16.30 -23.59
CA ARG A 627 27.91 -17.09 -22.51
C ARG A 627 27.35 -16.69 -21.14
N ILE A 628 27.20 -15.40 -20.88
CA ILE A 628 26.64 -14.91 -19.62
C ILE A 628 25.20 -15.40 -19.47
N VAL A 629 24.37 -15.26 -20.52
CA VAL A 629 22.99 -15.74 -20.50
C VAL A 629 22.94 -17.26 -20.28
N GLU A 630 23.79 -18.03 -20.96
CA GLU A 630 23.88 -19.49 -20.73
C GLU A 630 24.22 -19.81 -19.26
N GLU A 631 25.25 -19.19 -18.68
CA GLU A 631 25.62 -19.38 -17.28
C GLU A 631 24.47 -19.05 -16.30
N LEU A 632 23.67 -18.02 -16.59
CA LEU A 632 22.51 -17.63 -15.79
C LEU A 632 21.31 -18.57 -15.96
N LEU A 633 21.13 -19.16 -17.13
CA LEU A 633 20.04 -20.12 -17.39
C LEU A 633 20.34 -21.52 -16.84
N LEU A 634 21.60 -21.96 -16.89
CA LEU A 634 22.03 -23.31 -16.50
C LEU A 634 21.71 -23.68 -15.04
N VAL A 635 21.61 -22.68 -14.15
CA VAL A 635 21.31 -22.92 -12.73
C VAL A 635 19.82 -23.10 -12.44
N GLN A 636 18.94 -22.80 -13.40
CA GLN A 636 17.49 -22.87 -13.23
C GLN A 636 16.97 -24.31 -13.14
N GLY A 637 15.81 -24.49 -12.52
CA GLY A 637 15.14 -25.79 -12.35
C GLY A 637 15.74 -26.67 -11.25
N GLN A 638 16.72 -26.16 -10.50
CA GLN A 638 17.34 -26.86 -9.38
C GLN A 638 17.00 -26.14 -8.07
N PRO A 639 16.72 -26.86 -6.96
CA PRO A 639 16.61 -26.23 -5.65
C PRO A 639 17.91 -25.53 -5.25
N VAL A 640 17.80 -24.42 -4.51
CA VAL A 640 18.94 -23.68 -3.99
C VAL A 640 18.75 -23.36 -2.50
N ASP A 641 19.79 -23.62 -1.71
CA ASP A 641 19.83 -23.32 -0.29
C ASP A 641 20.54 -21.97 -0.05
N ILE A 642 19.81 -21.01 0.51
CA ILE A 642 20.31 -19.69 0.89
C ILE A 642 20.60 -19.55 2.39
N GLY A 643 20.48 -20.62 3.18
CA GLY A 643 20.86 -20.65 4.60
C GLY A 643 19.92 -19.90 5.55
N GLY A 644 18.69 -19.61 5.15
CA GLY A 644 17.69 -18.89 5.97
C GLY A 644 16.56 -18.32 5.11
N TYR A 645 15.56 -17.73 5.75
CA TYR A 645 14.49 -17.01 5.05
C TYR A 645 14.51 -15.53 5.41
N TYR A 646 14.39 -15.22 6.70
CA TYR A 646 14.44 -13.84 7.21
C TYR A 646 15.86 -13.34 7.44
N GLN A 647 16.83 -14.25 7.65
CA GLN A 647 18.24 -13.92 7.85
C GLN A 647 19.11 -14.86 7.00
N PRO A 648 19.06 -14.83 5.66
CA PRO A 648 19.86 -15.74 4.82
C PRO A 648 21.37 -15.67 5.12
N ASP A 649 22.11 -16.71 4.76
CA ASP A 649 23.57 -16.71 4.82
C ASP A 649 24.12 -15.95 3.63
N ASP A 650 24.89 -14.88 3.88
CA ASP A 650 25.39 -13.99 2.83
C ASP A 650 26.25 -14.73 1.80
N THR A 651 27.04 -15.73 2.20
CA THR A 651 27.91 -16.46 1.26
C THR A 651 27.06 -17.31 0.31
N LYS A 652 26.11 -18.06 0.86
CA LYS A 652 25.19 -18.88 0.07
C LYS A 652 24.28 -18.05 -0.83
N ALA A 653 23.70 -16.97 -0.30
CA ALA A 653 22.81 -16.09 -1.04
C ALA A 653 23.56 -15.40 -2.20
N ASN A 654 24.77 -14.89 -1.97
CA ASN A 654 25.58 -14.28 -3.03
C ASN A 654 25.95 -15.27 -4.13
N ALA A 655 26.33 -16.50 -3.77
CA ALA A 655 26.63 -17.55 -4.75
C ALA A 655 25.41 -17.88 -5.63
N ALA A 656 24.22 -17.96 -5.03
CA ALA A 656 22.96 -18.22 -5.73
C ALA A 656 22.54 -17.05 -6.65
N LEU A 657 22.73 -15.80 -6.20
CA LEU A 657 22.31 -14.61 -6.92
C LEU A 657 23.31 -14.17 -8.00
N ARG A 658 24.58 -14.57 -7.90
CA ARG A 658 25.66 -14.18 -8.84
C ARG A 658 26.36 -15.40 -9.48
N PRO A 659 25.65 -16.30 -10.16
CA PRO A 659 26.23 -17.56 -10.63
C PRO A 659 27.12 -17.42 -11.89
N SER A 660 27.01 -16.32 -12.65
CA SER A 660 27.84 -16.11 -13.84
C SER A 660 29.25 -15.62 -13.46
N ALA A 661 30.22 -16.54 -13.53
CA ALA A 661 31.63 -16.20 -13.33
C ALA A 661 32.14 -15.21 -14.38
N THR A 662 31.63 -15.29 -15.61
CA THR A 662 32.01 -14.38 -16.70
C THR A 662 31.56 -12.96 -16.40
N LEU A 663 30.29 -12.76 -16.03
CA LEU A 663 29.76 -11.45 -15.66
C LEU A 663 30.51 -10.87 -14.44
N ASN A 664 30.69 -11.68 -13.40
CA ASN A 664 31.41 -11.24 -12.20
C ASN A 664 32.86 -10.83 -12.51
N GLY A 665 33.54 -11.55 -13.40
CA GLY A 665 34.90 -11.24 -13.82
C GLY A 665 35.00 -9.91 -14.58
N ILE A 666 34.03 -9.60 -15.45
CA ILE A 666 33.98 -8.32 -16.17
C ILE A 666 33.74 -7.16 -15.19
N LEU A 667 32.76 -7.30 -14.28
CA LEU A 667 32.39 -6.24 -13.34
C LEU A 667 33.46 -5.97 -12.27
N ALA A 668 34.28 -6.96 -11.92
CA ALA A 668 35.39 -6.78 -10.99
C ALA A 668 36.54 -5.91 -11.56
N GLY A 669 36.54 -5.63 -12.87
CA GLY A 669 37.53 -4.80 -13.54
C GLY A 669 37.17 -3.31 -13.64
N ILE A 670 36.04 -2.89 -13.08
CA ILE A 670 35.57 -1.50 -12.98
C ILE A 670 35.98 -0.93 -11.63
#